data_AF-A0A2N3GVU2-F1
#
_entry.id   AF-A0A2N3GVU2-F1
#
_cell.length_a   1.000
_cell.length_b   1.000
_cell.length_c   1.000
_cell.angle_alpha   90.00
_cell.angle_beta   90.00
_cell.angle_gamma   90.00
#
_symmetry.space_group_name_H-M   'P 1'
#
loop_
_entity.id
_entity.type
_entity.pdbx_description
1 polymer ?
#
loop_
_entity_poly.entity_id
_entity_poly.type
_entity_poly.pdbx_seq_one_letter_code
_entity_poly.pdbx_strand_id
1 'polypeptide(L)'
;MSHREHRSVRTFSIMLCALLVVLVVPYKVPTAHAFASIYVNVATGSDTTGDGSSTSPYKTIGKGDTAAFLAGGGIVYVAPGTYSVASGETFPIVMQQDVVIVGISGSLDSVVDASGSGESAFYCENGTSGTGLESLAITGGNTNERGGGIRILNTTGDNRPTVRWCRFTDNHATDSGGGISVENAKATIVGCDFEGNSGGYAGGGVTVIGSAAIASISECTFNGDSALTSGGAVQIYQSTVGIDHCTFIGTHGGDNWQGGAIAVMSTGGFYLNDSVFSQCSAGVGGAVYIDGVGFAQIYNSLFDRCTAAMRGGALSVQTSDLSVYSSTFAGNTAVTSNDTLHLTSAGFQTIEIWDSIVWDAAGDEVGPLPTSTTYSCMSDDAITGTGVIHSDPLFVSATDAVDYQLRNGSPCIDTGDPASMLDYDLLGADRPLDGNGDGTARHDMGAYEHPVPVLDRLQGTDRYKTACQIWRSQMDAADTAVIVTGENFPDALAASALAGAVHGPLLLVQKNAIPAEVTTLLSDLGVTDCFIVGGDSAVSVGVEDTLKATYSVTRIAGGDRYATAAKVALKVEELLGASFPGAVFVATGASFPDALAASPISYATGMPILLTRTTALPWDTTNAIEVTGATKAIAVGSDKVVSAAVYTQLGSTGSIIKQERWYGTNRYETARDVATKAVAAGLGKWQYTGVATGANFPDALAGGAAAGSAGGVLLLTDPVTLSPAASGAITTNKASIFGIYIFGSDKAVTAPVRTAIDAIWP
;
A
#
# COMPACT_ATOMS: atom_id res chain seq x y z
N MET A 1 -21.21 19.43 23.30
CA MET A 1 -20.88 20.09 24.59
C MET A 1 -21.20 19.13 25.72
N SER A 2 -20.27 19.01 26.67
CA SER A 2 -20.37 18.31 27.96
C SER A 2 -20.35 16.78 27.95
N HIS A 3 -19.15 16.19 28.02
CA HIS A 3 -18.68 15.50 29.24
C HIS A 3 -17.29 14.87 29.01
N ARG A 4 -16.24 15.66 29.26
CA ARG A 4 -14.92 15.17 29.68
C ARG A 4 -14.61 15.92 30.97
N GLU A 5 -14.59 15.21 32.10
CA GLU A 5 -13.70 15.45 33.25
C GLU A 5 -14.08 14.56 34.45
N HIS A 6 -13.04 14.15 35.18
CA HIS A 6 -12.99 13.37 36.43
C HIS A 6 -12.87 11.84 36.32
N ARG A 7 -11.64 11.32 36.49
CA ARG A 7 -11.15 10.90 37.82
C ARG A 7 -9.66 10.57 37.83
N SER A 8 -9.00 11.09 38.86
CA SER A 8 -7.58 10.96 39.18
C SER A 8 -7.30 9.75 40.09
N VAL A 9 -6.15 9.09 39.84
CA VAL A 9 -5.14 8.63 40.83
C VAL A 9 -5.56 7.58 41.87
N ARG A 10 -5.00 6.36 41.74
CA ARG A 10 -4.40 5.54 42.82
C ARG A 10 -3.29 4.63 42.25
N THR A 11 -2.22 4.51 43.02
CA THR A 11 -0.80 4.25 42.70
C THR A 11 -0.38 2.78 42.80
N PHE A 12 0.51 2.30 41.89
CA PHE A 12 1.66 1.36 42.09
C PHE A 12 2.36 1.17 40.70
N SER A 13 3.40 1.94 40.33
CA SER A 13 4.86 1.60 40.33
C SER A 13 5.16 0.24 39.67
N ILE A 14 5.81 0.04 38.51
CA ILE A 14 6.93 0.65 37.74
C ILE A 14 6.72 0.13 36.28
N MET A 15 6.62 0.94 35.22
CA MET A 15 7.76 1.28 34.34
C MET A 15 7.40 2.57 33.59
N LEU A 16 8.26 3.57 33.76
CA LEU A 16 8.13 4.89 33.19
C LEU A 16 8.33 4.78 31.67
N CYS A 17 7.26 4.54 30.90
CA CYS A 17 7.22 4.89 29.49
C CYS A 17 7.47 6.39 29.42
N ALA A 18 8.72 6.79 29.17
CA ALA A 18 8.99 8.10 28.63
C ALA A 18 8.29 8.13 27.27
N LEU A 19 7.07 8.67 27.29
CA LEU A 19 6.33 9.09 26.12
C LEU A 19 7.17 10.18 25.44
N LEU A 20 8.21 9.76 24.73
CA LEU A 20 8.80 10.57 23.68
C LEU A 20 7.75 10.51 22.58
N VAL A 21 6.75 11.38 22.69
CA VAL A 21 5.90 11.74 21.57
C VAL A 21 6.88 12.12 20.47
N VAL A 22 7.12 11.21 19.52
CA VAL A 22 7.56 11.59 18.19
C VAL A 22 6.45 12.52 17.76
N LEU A 23 6.70 13.82 17.91
CA LEU A 23 5.81 14.85 17.41
C LEU A 23 5.82 14.62 15.91
N VAL A 24 4.87 13.82 15.42
CA VAL A 24 4.29 14.01 14.10
C VAL A 24 3.72 15.42 14.18
N VAL A 25 4.56 16.40 13.89
CA VAL A 25 4.13 17.77 13.72
C VAL A 25 3.35 17.72 12.41
N PRO A 26 2.01 17.81 12.39
CA PRO A 26 1.31 18.03 11.13
C PRO A 26 1.92 19.28 10.51
N TYR A 27 2.55 19.10 9.34
CA TYR A 27 3.26 20.17 8.66
C TYR A 27 2.25 21.25 8.29
N LYS A 28 2.29 22.34 9.04
CA LYS A 28 1.67 23.58 8.63
C LYS A 28 2.60 24.14 7.56
N VAL A 29 2.16 24.13 6.30
CA VAL A 29 2.82 24.85 5.21
C VAL A 29 3.27 26.20 5.77
N PRO A 30 4.58 26.53 5.77
CA PRO A 30 5.07 27.79 6.27
C PRO A 30 4.22 28.87 5.63
N THR A 31 3.56 29.67 6.46
CA THR A 31 2.90 30.89 6.02
C THR A 31 3.87 31.63 5.10
N ALA A 32 3.45 31.85 3.85
CA ALA A 32 4.23 32.44 2.77
C ALA A 32 5.03 33.65 3.30
N HIS A 33 6.31 33.39 3.60
CA HIS A 33 7.30 34.45 3.69
C HIS A 33 7.69 34.77 2.25
N ALA A 34 7.85 36.06 1.95
CA ALA A 34 8.14 36.58 0.61
C ALA A 34 9.57 36.23 0.15
N PHE A 35 9.87 34.95 -0.02
CA PHE A 35 11.11 34.46 -0.60
C PHE A 35 10.97 34.37 -2.13
N ALA A 36 12.09 34.47 -2.84
CA ALA A 36 12.12 34.37 -4.29
C ALA A 36 11.90 32.91 -4.72
N SER A 37 10.94 32.70 -5.64
CA SER A 37 10.79 31.41 -6.35
C SER A 37 11.74 31.39 -7.54
N ILE A 38 12.67 30.43 -7.54
CA ILE A 38 13.60 30.21 -8.65
C ILE A 38 13.14 28.99 -9.44
N TYR A 39 13.21 29.06 -10.76
CA TYR A 39 12.82 28.00 -11.67
C TYR A 39 14.03 27.46 -12.43
N VAL A 40 14.11 26.14 -12.51
CA VAL A 40 15.13 25.38 -13.22
C VAL A 40 14.44 24.49 -14.25
N ASN A 41 14.94 24.49 -15.48
CA ASN A 41 14.43 23.65 -16.56
C ASN A 41 15.58 23.23 -17.48
N VAL A 42 15.89 21.94 -17.52
CA VAL A 42 16.99 21.40 -18.32
C VAL A 42 16.83 21.61 -19.83
N ALA A 43 15.58 21.61 -20.32
CA ALA A 43 15.28 21.67 -21.74
C ALA A 43 15.24 23.11 -22.27
N THR A 44 14.72 24.05 -21.48
CA THR A 44 14.47 25.44 -21.93
C THR A 44 15.32 26.49 -21.21
N GLY A 45 15.98 26.14 -20.11
CA GLY A 45 16.73 27.07 -19.28
C GLY A 45 18.13 27.40 -19.80
N SER A 46 18.73 28.45 -19.21
CA SER A 46 20.10 28.87 -19.51
C SER A 46 20.80 29.42 -18.27
N ASP A 47 21.96 28.89 -17.91
CA ASP A 47 22.73 29.41 -16.75
C ASP A 47 23.49 30.71 -17.04
N THR A 48 23.55 31.11 -18.31
CA THR A 48 24.23 32.33 -18.76
C THR A 48 23.28 33.50 -18.98
N THR A 49 22.05 33.22 -19.43
CA THR A 49 21.06 34.24 -19.80
C THR A 49 19.75 34.12 -19.02
N GLY A 50 19.50 33.01 -18.33
CA GLY A 50 18.37 32.84 -17.44
C GLY A 50 18.47 33.76 -16.23
N ASP A 51 17.31 34.23 -15.75
CA ASP A 51 17.20 35.05 -14.54
C ASP A 51 16.53 34.31 -13.38
N GLY A 52 16.18 33.03 -13.58
CA GLY A 52 15.54 32.18 -12.57
C GLY A 52 14.02 32.38 -12.50
N SER A 53 13.42 33.23 -13.32
CA SER A 53 11.97 33.33 -13.45
C SER A 53 11.38 32.14 -14.21
N SER A 54 10.08 31.89 -14.06
CA SER A 54 9.37 30.83 -14.80
C SER A 54 9.41 31.04 -16.33
N THR A 55 9.60 32.27 -16.79
CA THR A 55 9.72 32.62 -18.22
C THR A 55 11.15 32.60 -18.75
N SER A 56 12.14 32.63 -17.87
CA SER A 56 13.57 32.59 -18.23
C SER A 56 14.36 31.79 -17.17
N PRO A 57 14.06 30.48 -17.04
CA PRO A 57 14.61 29.65 -15.97
C PRO A 57 16.11 29.42 -16.13
N TYR A 58 16.77 29.06 -15.03
CA TYR A 58 18.11 28.49 -15.09
C TYR A 58 18.07 27.10 -15.70
N LYS A 59 19.22 26.65 -16.24
CA LYS A 59 19.33 25.32 -16.84
C LYS A 59 19.64 24.26 -15.79
N THR A 60 20.54 24.57 -14.86
CA THR A 60 21.02 23.64 -13.84
C THR A 60 20.49 23.94 -12.46
N ILE A 61 20.33 22.88 -11.66
CA ILE A 61 19.88 22.90 -10.27
C ILE A 61 20.90 23.64 -9.42
N GLY A 62 22.19 23.32 -9.56
CA GLY A 62 23.24 23.98 -8.77
C GLY A 62 23.29 25.51 -8.98
N LYS A 63 22.99 25.97 -10.21
CA LYS A 63 22.85 27.40 -10.51
C LYS A 63 21.62 28.02 -9.83
N GLY A 64 20.48 27.33 -9.89
CA GLY A 64 19.24 27.76 -9.25
C GLY A 64 19.36 27.85 -7.72
N ASP A 65 19.97 26.84 -7.10
CA ASP A 65 20.23 26.78 -5.66
C ASP A 65 21.11 27.94 -5.17
N THR A 66 22.22 28.20 -5.87
CA THR A 66 23.07 29.36 -5.58
C THR A 66 22.32 30.68 -5.71
N ALA A 67 21.47 30.82 -6.75
CA ALA A 67 20.70 32.04 -6.97
C ALA A 67 19.65 32.26 -5.86
N ALA A 68 18.96 31.20 -5.43
CA ALA A 68 18.00 31.26 -4.32
C ALA A 68 18.69 31.67 -3.02
N PHE A 69 19.85 31.08 -2.71
CA PHE A 69 20.64 31.46 -1.54
C PHE A 69 21.07 32.93 -1.55
N LEU A 70 21.59 33.42 -2.69
CA LEU A 70 21.97 34.83 -2.84
C LEU A 70 20.77 35.80 -2.73
N ALA A 71 19.55 35.31 -2.94
CA ALA A 71 18.30 36.04 -2.72
C ALA A 71 17.81 35.98 -1.25
N GLY A 72 18.54 35.30 -0.36
CA GLY A 72 18.20 35.14 1.06
C GLY A 72 17.47 33.84 1.40
N GLY A 73 17.58 32.81 0.54
CA GLY A 73 16.88 31.54 0.68
C GLY A 73 15.59 31.47 -0.16
N GLY A 74 14.91 30.33 -0.13
CA GLY A 74 13.64 30.15 -0.84
C GLY A 74 13.46 28.75 -1.44
N ILE A 75 12.68 28.69 -2.52
CA ILE A 75 12.33 27.44 -3.19
C ILE A 75 12.88 27.46 -4.62
N VAL A 76 13.55 26.38 -5.00
CA VAL A 76 13.97 26.08 -6.37
C VAL A 76 13.03 25.03 -6.95
N TYR A 77 12.21 25.44 -7.92
CA TYR A 77 11.30 24.56 -8.64
C TYR A 77 12.00 23.94 -9.86
N VAL A 78 12.12 22.62 -9.85
CA VAL A 78 12.81 21.82 -10.87
C VAL A 78 11.79 21.19 -11.81
N ALA A 79 11.74 21.66 -13.05
CA ALA A 79 10.84 21.11 -14.07
C ALA A 79 11.22 19.66 -14.46
N PRO A 80 10.27 18.85 -14.94
CA PRO A 80 10.52 17.50 -15.43
C PRO A 80 11.67 17.42 -16.44
N GLY A 81 12.46 16.36 -16.33
CA GLY A 81 13.63 16.11 -17.18
C GLY A 81 14.79 15.51 -16.40
N THR A 82 15.83 15.08 -17.14
CA THR A 82 17.03 14.48 -16.56
C THR A 82 18.16 15.52 -16.43
N TYR A 83 18.58 15.76 -15.20
CA TYR A 83 19.67 16.64 -14.80
C TYR A 83 20.92 15.80 -14.52
N SER A 84 21.91 15.89 -15.39
CA SER A 84 23.12 15.07 -15.35
C SER A 84 24.36 15.85 -15.81
N VAL A 85 25.53 15.21 -15.76
CA VAL A 85 26.77 15.79 -16.32
C VAL A 85 26.58 16.15 -17.80
N ALA A 86 25.83 15.35 -18.56
CA ALA A 86 25.57 15.60 -19.97
C ALA A 86 24.64 16.81 -20.20
N SER A 87 23.76 17.12 -19.24
CA SER A 87 22.87 18.28 -19.33
C SER A 87 23.52 19.57 -18.81
N GLY A 88 24.61 19.46 -18.06
CA GLY A 88 25.44 20.56 -17.59
C GLY A 88 25.61 20.64 -16.07
N GLU A 89 25.04 19.70 -15.30
CA GLU A 89 25.24 19.66 -13.85
C GLU A 89 26.70 19.37 -13.48
N THR A 90 27.09 19.86 -12.31
CA THR A 90 28.35 19.49 -11.66
C THR A 90 28.01 18.80 -10.35
N PHE A 91 28.49 17.57 -10.19
CA PHE A 91 28.29 16.77 -8.99
C PHE A 91 29.49 16.81 -8.05
N PRO A 92 29.28 16.77 -6.72
CA PRO A 92 27.97 16.82 -6.07
C PRO A 92 27.32 18.20 -6.18
N ILE A 93 25.99 18.25 -6.30
CA ILE A 93 25.24 19.50 -6.19
C ILE A 93 25.29 19.94 -4.73
N VAL A 94 25.97 21.06 -4.46
CA VAL A 94 26.15 21.59 -3.10
C VAL A 94 24.93 22.39 -2.68
N MET A 95 24.10 21.80 -1.82
CA MET A 95 22.88 22.41 -1.29
C MET A 95 23.19 23.60 -0.38
N GLN A 96 22.60 24.75 -0.68
CA GLN A 96 22.74 25.94 0.14
C GLN A 96 21.79 25.96 1.35
N GLN A 97 22.17 26.74 2.37
CA GLN A 97 21.35 26.96 3.56
C GLN A 97 20.04 27.70 3.20
N ASP A 98 18.95 27.35 3.89
CA ASP A 98 17.64 27.97 3.71
C ASP A 98 17.05 27.87 2.28
N VAL A 99 17.49 26.89 1.49
CA VAL A 99 16.94 26.58 0.17
C VAL A 99 16.32 25.18 0.12
N VAL A 100 15.09 25.10 -0.39
CA VAL A 100 14.39 23.84 -0.68
C VAL A 100 14.31 23.62 -2.19
N ILE A 101 14.78 22.47 -2.67
CA ILE A 101 14.75 22.08 -4.08
C ILE A 101 13.59 21.11 -4.30
N VAL A 102 12.66 21.45 -5.19
CA VAL A 102 11.37 20.75 -5.35
C VAL A 102 11.13 20.34 -6.80
N GLY A 103 10.87 19.05 -7.05
CA GLY A 103 10.42 18.57 -8.36
C GLY A 103 8.97 18.97 -8.67
N ILE A 104 8.73 19.55 -9.84
CA ILE A 104 7.39 20.01 -10.26
C ILE A 104 6.70 18.87 -11.03
N SER A 105 5.81 18.12 -10.38
CA SER A 105 4.75 17.32 -11.05
C SER A 105 4.10 16.25 -10.14
N GLY A 106 4.66 15.94 -8.98
CA GLY A 106 4.16 14.83 -8.13
C GLY A 106 4.42 13.43 -8.72
N SER A 107 4.92 13.31 -9.96
CA SER A 107 5.20 12.05 -10.67
C SER A 107 6.68 11.65 -10.68
N LEU A 108 7.54 12.28 -9.88
CA LEU A 108 8.99 12.01 -9.83
C LEU A 108 9.72 12.15 -11.19
N ASP A 109 9.17 12.94 -12.12
CA ASP A 109 9.73 13.14 -13.47
C ASP A 109 10.96 14.09 -13.50
N SER A 110 11.27 14.73 -12.37
CA SER A 110 12.48 15.55 -12.20
C SER A 110 13.62 14.66 -11.69
N VAL A 111 14.38 14.10 -12.63
CA VAL A 111 15.42 13.10 -12.38
C VAL A 111 16.80 13.75 -12.28
N VAL A 112 17.48 13.55 -11.15
CA VAL A 112 18.89 13.89 -10.95
C VAL A 112 19.70 12.61 -11.13
N ASP A 113 20.42 12.54 -12.26
CA ASP A 113 21.24 11.38 -12.64
C ASP A 113 22.72 11.73 -12.52
N ALA A 114 23.34 11.22 -11.45
CA ALA A 114 24.74 11.39 -11.15
C ALA A 114 25.63 10.29 -11.76
N SER A 115 25.09 9.44 -12.64
CA SER A 115 25.83 8.35 -13.28
C SER A 115 27.10 8.84 -13.97
N GLY A 116 28.20 8.13 -13.72
CA GLY A 116 29.50 8.43 -14.32
C GLY A 116 30.23 9.65 -13.74
N SER A 117 29.65 10.34 -12.74
CA SER A 117 30.34 11.42 -12.03
C SER A 117 31.46 10.92 -11.12
N GLY A 118 31.28 9.74 -10.52
CA GLY A 118 32.17 9.25 -9.45
C GLY A 118 31.97 9.97 -8.12
N GLU A 119 30.86 10.71 -7.98
CA GLU A 119 30.54 11.57 -6.84
C GLU A 119 29.12 11.27 -6.32
N SER A 120 28.79 11.87 -5.17
CA SER A 120 27.42 11.93 -4.66
C SER A 120 26.53 12.79 -5.57
N ALA A 121 25.21 12.55 -5.64
CA ALA A 121 24.32 13.47 -6.37
C ALA A 121 24.17 14.81 -5.63
N PHE A 122 24.04 14.80 -4.31
CA PHE A 122 23.93 15.99 -3.48
C PHE A 122 24.91 15.99 -2.31
N TYR A 123 25.34 17.18 -1.92
CA TYR A 123 26.13 17.42 -0.72
C TYR A 123 25.53 18.58 0.07
N CYS A 124 25.18 18.34 1.34
CA CYS A 124 24.56 19.32 2.23
C CYS A 124 25.44 19.50 3.47
N GLU A 125 26.14 20.63 3.55
CA GLU A 125 26.90 21.00 4.75
C GLU A 125 26.10 22.01 5.59
N ASN A 126 25.91 21.70 6.87
CA ASN A 126 25.24 22.57 7.85
C ASN A 126 23.82 23.02 7.42
N GLY A 127 23.03 22.16 6.76
CA GLY A 127 21.69 22.51 6.28
C GLY A 127 20.73 22.89 7.42
N THR A 128 20.00 24.00 7.27
CA THR A 128 19.06 24.49 8.29
C THR A 128 17.71 23.76 8.16
N SER A 129 16.71 24.12 8.97
CA SER A 129 15.32 23.66 8.77
C SER A 129 14.67 24.20 7.48
N GLY A 130 15.28 25.19 6.84
CA GLY A 130 14.89 25.69 5.53
C GLY A 130 15.64 25.02 4.38
N THR A 131 16.57 24.10 4.65
CA THR A 131 17.30 23.35 3.62
C THR A 131 16.64 22.01 3.36
N GLY A 132 16.38 21.66 2.10
CA GLY A 132 15.84 20.33 1.81
C GLY A 132 15.62 19.97 0.35
N LEU A 133 15.21 18.73 0.15
CA LEU A 133 14.81 18.15 -1.13
C LEU A 133 13.39 17.63 -1.05
N GLU A 134 12.58 17.89 -2.08
CA GLU A 134 11.21 17.36 -2.19
C GLU A 134 10.88 16.88 -3.60
N SER A 135 10.23 15.72 -3.74
CA SER A 135 9.67 15.23 -5.02
C SER A 135 10.68 15.08 -6.17
N LEU A 136 11.90 14.64 -5.87
CA LEU A 136 12.94 14.35 -6.87
C LEU A 136 13.22 12.85 -6.98
N ALA A 137 13.52 12.38 -8.20
CA ALA A 137 14.14 11.08 -8.41
C ALA A 137 15.66 11.25 -8.49
N ILE A 138 16.42 10.53 -7.68
CA ILE A 138 17.87 10.67 -7.51
C ILE A 138 18.52 9.31 -7.78
N THR A 139 19.39 9.25 -8.78
CA THR A 139 19.97 7.98 -9.23
C THR A 139 21.42 8.09 -9.67
N GLY A 140 22.11 6.95 -9.69
CA GLY A 140 23.44 6.82 -10.27
C GLY A 140 24.57 7.48 -9.49
N GLY A 141 24.29 8.02 -8.30
CA GLY A 141 25.32 8.54 -7.40
C GLY A 141 26.27 7.40 -7.00
N ASN A 142 27.57 7.60 -7.17
CA ASN A 142 28.57 6.55 -6.93
C ASN A 142 29.83 7.17 -6.36
N THR A 143 29.98 7.14 -5.04
CA THR A 143 31.08 7.78 -4.33
C THR A 143 31.99 6.77 -3.62
N ASN A 144 33.27 7.12 -3.48
CA ASN A 144 34.21 6.41 -2.61
C ASN A 144 34.02 6.78 -1.12
N GLU A 145 33.22 7.80 -0.83
CA GLU A 145 32.92 8.25 0.52
C GLU A 145 31.55 7.74 0.99
N ARG A 146 30.82 8.57 1.74
CA ARG A 146 29.46 8.27 2.25
C ARG A 146 28.41 9.05 1.46
N GLY A 147 27.20 8.52 1.37
CA GLY A 147 26.05 9.24 0.80
C GLY A 147 26.08 9.27 -0.73
N GLY A 148 25.80 8.15 -1.41
CA GLY A 148 25.81 8.09 -2.88
C GLY A 148 24.75 9.02 -3.50
N GLY A 149 23.51 8.95 -3.04
CA GLY A 149 22.49 9.92 -3.43
C GLY A 149 22.74 11.29 -2.79
N ILE A 150 22.80 11.35 -1.46
CA ILE A 150 23.05 12.58 -0.72
C ILE A 150 23.94 12.33 0.50
N ARG A 151 24.89 13.24 0.72
CA ARG A 151 25.63 13.33 1.97
C ARG A 151 25.26 14.60 2.74
N ILE A 152 24.77 14.42 3.96
CA ILE A 152 24.40 15.48 4.89
C ILE A 152 25.42 15.49 6.02
N LEU A 153 26.21 16.56 6.11
CA LEU A 153 27.23 16.75 7.14
C LEU A 153 26.92 17.98 7.99
N ASN A 154 26.88 17.81 9.30
CA ASN A 154 26.82 18.91 10.25
C ASN A 154 28.14 19.04 11.00
N THR A 155 28.75 20.22 10.93
CA THR A 155 29.98 20.56 11.65
C THR A 155 29.74 21.57 12.78
N THR A 156 28.61 22.29 12.76
CA THR A 156 28.28 23.33 13.76
C THR A 156 26.76 23.52 13.95
N GLY A 157 26.30 23.79 15.17
CA GLY A 157 24.90 24.18 15.43
C GLY A 157 23.88 23.03 15.44
N ASP A 158 22.58 23.39 15.56
CA ASP A 158 21.44 22.45 15.61
C ASP A 158 20.74 22.36 14.24
N ASN A 159 21.38 21.69 13.28
CA ASN A 159 21.01 21.71 11.88
C ASN A 159 19.96 20.64 11.48
N ARG A 160 18.96 21.17 10.74
CA ARG A 160 17.58 20.74 10.49
C ARG A 160 17.16 20.15 9.14
N PRO A 161 18.03 19.62 8.26
CA PRO A 161 17.67 19.49 6.85
C PRO A 161 16.57 18.45 6.63
N THR A 162 15.83 18.59 5.54
CA THR A 162 14.66 17.75 5.24
C THR A 162 14.78 17.08 3.88
N VAL A 163 14.38 15.82 3.79
CA VAL A 163 14.29 15.06 2.54
C VAL A 163 12.91 14.41 2.52
N ARG A 164 12.06 14.79 1.56
CA ARG A 164 10.66 14.37 1.54
C ARG A 164 10.20 13.88 0.18
N TRP A 165 9.42 12.81 0.13
CA TRP A 165 8.77 12.36 -1.11
C TRP A 165 9.74 12.19 -2.28
N CYS A 166 11.00 11.84 -1.98
CA CYS A 166 12.03 11.63 -2.98
C CYS A 166 12.21 10.14 -3.22
N ARG A 167 12.65 9.79 -4.43
CA ARG A 167 13.08 8.43 -4.77
C ARG A 167 14.59 8.38 -4.93
N PHE A 168 15.23 7.41 -4.30
CA PHE A 168 16.65 7.10 -4.43
C PHE A 168 16.78 5.72 -5.07
N THR A 169 17.30 5.65 -6.28
CA THR A 169 17.43 4.40 -7.03
C THR A 169 18.86 4.14 -7.48
N ASP A 170 19.37 2.94 -7.23
CA ASP A 170 20.68 2.48 -7.69
C ASP A 170 21.85 3.42 -7.31
N ASN A 171 21.79 4.05 -6.13
CA ASN A 171 22.89 4.85 -5.62
C ASN A 171 23.85 3.97 -4.80
N HIS A 172 25.16 4.27 -4.91
CA HIS A 172 26.23 3.51 -4.29
C HIS A 172 27.19 4.41 -3.49
N ALA A 173 27.55 3.95 -2.29
CA ALA A 173 28.63 4.53 -1.50
C ALA A 173 29.60 3.42 -1.09
N THR A 174 30.89 3.58 -1.35
CA THR A 174 31.90 2.56 -0.98
C THR A 174 32.03 2.42 0.54
N ASP A 175 31.85 3.53 1.29
CA ASP A 175 31.71 3.46 2.75
C ASP A 175 30.26 3.13 3.12
N SER A 176 29.41 4.13 3.37
CA SER A 176 28.08 3.89 3.94
C SER A 176 27.03 4.88 3.43
N GLY A 177 25.76 4.48 3.44
CA GLY A 177 24.66 5.33 2.98
C GLY A 177 24.61 5.42 1.46
N GLY A 178 24.26 4.33 0.76
CA GLY A 178 24.13 4.35 -0.70
C GLY A 178 23.15 5.42 -1.17
N GLY A 179 21.95 5.48 -0.58
CA GLY A 179 21.00 6.58 -0.76
C GLY A 179 21.40 7.85 -0.01
N ILE A 180 21.37 7.82 1.32
CA ILE A 180 21.60 8.98 2.19
C ILE A 180 22.65 8.65 3.26
N SER A 181 23.58 9.57 3.49
CA SER A 181 24.37 9.60 4.72
C SER A 181 24.07 10.85 5.53
N VAL A 182 23.79 10.69 6.82
CA VAL A 182 23.54 11.76 7.79
C VAL A 182 24.61 11.70 8.87
N GLU A 183 25.41 12.77 8.97
CA GLU A 183 26.54 12.86 9.90
C GLU A 183 26.36 14.05 10.85
N ASN A 184 26.13 13.78 12.14
CA ASN A 184 25.92 14.76 13.21
C ASN A 184 24.74 15.75 13.00
N ALA A 185 23.81 15.47 12.09
CA ALA A 185 22.66 16.32 11.76
C ALA A 185 21.34 15.73 12.24
N LYS A 186 20.30 16.56 12.43
CA LYS A 186 18.97 16.11 12.85
C LYS A 186 17.99 16.04 11.68
N ALA A 187 18.38 15.32 10.64
CA ALA A 187 17.64 15.28 9.38
C ALA A 187 16.26 14.60 9.55
N THR A 188 15.25 15.12 8.85
CA THR A 188 13.95 14.46 8.71
C THR A 188 13.86 13.83 7.32
N ILE A 189 13.64 12.53 7.27
CA ILE A 189 13.47 11.74 6.04
C ILE A 189 12.05 11.18 6.07
N VAL A 190 11.18 11.60 5.16
CA VAL A 190 9.76 11.20 5.19
C VAL A 190 9.18 10.94 3.81
N GLY A 191 8.37 9.88 3.67
CA GLY A 191 7.66 9.61 2.42
C GLY A 191 8.58 9.21 1.27
N CYS A 192 9.82 8.77 1.55
CA CYS A 192 10.83 8.51 0.52
C CYS A 192 10.86 7.03 0.11
N ASP A 193 11.15 6.81 -1.17
CA ASP A 193 11.38 5.48 -1.74
C ASP A 193 12.89 5.23 -1.90
N PHE A 194 13.38 4.10 -1.41
CA PHE A 194 14.74 3.62 -1.60
C PHE A 194 14.69 2.28 -2.34
N GLU A 195 15.30 2.22 -3.52
CA GLU A 195 15.28 1.04 -4.37
C GLU A 195 16.68 0.68 -4.86
N GLY A 196 17.15 -0.52 -4.52
CA GLY A 196 18.41 -1.06 -5.02
C GLY A 196 19.66 -0.26 -4.64
N ASN A 197 19.61 0.59 -3.60
CA ASN A 197 20.78 1.33 -3.17
C ASN A 197 21.74 0.43 -2.39
N SER A 198 23.04 0.75 -2.46
CA SER A 198 24.08 -0.11 -1.88
C SER A 198 25.17 0.63 -1.12
N GLY A 199 25.52 0.08 0.05
CA GLY A 199 26.63 0.52 0.90
C GLY A 199 27.75 -0.53 0.92
N GLY A 200 28.98 -0.12 0.59
CA GLY A 200 30.13 -1.03 0.61
C GLY A 200 30.53 -1.47 2.02
N TYR A 201 30.11 -0.75 3.06
CA TYR A 201 30.23 -1.12 4.45
C TYR A 201 28.85 -1.26 5.11
N ALA A 202 28.08 -0.17 5.21
CA ALA A 202 26.80 -0.18 5.93
C ALA A 202 25.72 0.71 5.30
N GLY A 203 24.44 0.43 5.60
CA GLY A 203 23.30 1.27 5.23
C GLY A 203 23.16 1.49 3.72
N GLY A 204 22.63 0.52 2.98
CA GLY A 204 22.40 0.65 1.53
C GLY A 204 21.49 1.81 1.19
N GLY A 205 20.38 1.96 1.91
CA GLY A 205 19.48 3.10 1.81
C GLY A 205 20.00 4.30 2.60
N VAL A 206 20.01 4.23 3.93
CA VAL A 206 20.31 5.35 4.83
C VAL A 206 21.35 4.95 5.86
N THR A 207 22.29 5.85 6.14
CA THR A 207 23.21 5.75 7.27
C THR A 207 23.09 6.99 8.15
N VAL A 208 22.99 6.82 9.47
CA VAL A 208 22.96 7.91 10.45
C VAL A 208 24.09 7.72 11.47
N ILE A 209 24.99 8.70 11.56
CA ILE A 209 26.22 8.61 12.34
C ILE A 209 26.41 9.83 13.25
N GLY A 210 26.74 9.55 14.52
CA GLY A 210 27.24 10.52 15.48
C GLY A 210 26.22 10.96 16.52
N SER A 211 26.71 11.28 17.73
CA SER A 211 25.86 11.48 18.92
C SER A 211 24.99 12.73 18.90
N ALA A 212 25.28 13.67 18.00
CA ALA A 212 24.44 14.84 17.76
C ALA A 212 23.34 14.56 16.72
N ALA A 213 23.43 13.45 15.99
CA ALA A 213 22.42 13.07 15.02
C ALA A 213 21.17 12.53 15.74
N ILE A 214 20.03 13.09 15.38
CA ILE A 214 18.71 12.60 15.76
C ILE A 214 17.88 12.67 14.50
N ALA A 215 17.84 11.57 13.76
CA ALA A 215 17.04 11.48 12.55
C ALA A 215 15.66 10.91 12.87
N SER A 216 14.65 11.36 12.13
CA SER A 216 13.36 10.69 12.05
C SER A 216 13.23 10.11 10.64
N ILE A 217 12.95 8.82 10.55
CA ILE A 217 12.66 8.14 9.29
C ILE A 217 11.22 7.65 9.39
N SER A 218 10.34 8.19 8.56
CA SER A 218 8.93 7.84 8.61
C SER A 218 8.27 7.73 7.24
N GLU A 219 7.26 6.87 7.10
CA GLU A 219 6.51 6.73 5.83
C GLU A 219 7.43 6.36 4.63
N CYS A 220 8.56 5.72 4.88
CA CYS A 220 9.56 5.39 3.85
C CYS A 220 9.45 3.92 3.44
N THR A 221 9.74 3.66 2.16
CA THR A 221 9.87 2.30 1.62
C THR A 221 11.32 2.01 1.25
N PHE A 222 11.82 0.86 1.68
CA PHE A 222 13.15 0.35 1.36
C PHE A 222 13.00 -1.00 0.67
N ASN A 223 13.40 -1.08 -0.60
CA ASN A 223 13.18 -2.25 -1.45
C ASN A 223 14.48 -2.72 -2.09
N GLY A 224 14.96 -3.89 -1.69
CA GLY A 224 16.19 -4.49 -2.23
C GLY A 224 17.46 -3.70 -1.93
N ASP A 225 17.44 -2.75 -0.98
CA ASP A 225 18.65 -2.07 -0.54
C ASP A 225 19.59 -3.05 0.18
N SER A 226 20.89 -2.88 -0.01
CA SER A 226 21.89 -3.82 0.48
C SER A 226 23.16 -3.19 1.05
N ALA A 227 23.79 -3.88 1.99
CA ALA A 227 25.10 -3.52 2.51
C ALA A 227 25.96 -4.75 2.82
N LEU A 228 27.29 -4.64 2.59
CA LEU A 228 28.18 -5.78 2.77
C LEU A 228 28.41 -6.18 4.23
N THR A 229 28.25 -5.25 5.18
CA THR A 229 28.47 -5.52 6.60
C THR A 229 27.18 -5.34 7.39
N SER A 230 26.62 -4.14 7.50
CA SER A 230 25.51 -3.97 8.43
C SER A 230 24.41 -3.03 7.98
N GLY A 231 23.17 -3.37 8.36
CA GLY A 231 21.97 -2.59 8.05
C GLY A 231 21.77 -2.47 6.54
N GLY A 232 21.26 -3.52 5.89
CA GLY A 232 21.09 -3.54 4.43
C GLY A 232 20.36 -2.32 3.89
N ALA A 233 19.33 -1.86 4.60
CA ALA A 233 18.66 -0.58 4.33
C ALA A 233 19.17 0.55 5.21
N VAL A 234 19.13 0.39 6.55
CA VAL A 234 19.39 1.48 7.50
C VAL A 234 20.46 1.09 8.51
N GLN A 235 21.50 1.92 8.61
CA GLN A 235 22.48 1.84 9.69
C GLN A 235 22.32 3.03 10.65
N ILE A 236 22.28 2.73 11.95
CA ILE A 236 22.31 3.72 13.03
C ILE A 236 23.57 3.46 13.86
N TYR A 237 24.48 4.44 13.91
CA TYR A 237 25.74 4.30 14.64
C TYR A 237 25.97 5.50 15.56
N GLN A 238 26.04 5.23 16.86
CA GLN A 238 26.20 6.25 17.91
C GLN A 238 25.17 7.40 17.82
N SER A 239 23.93 7.10 17.43
CA SER A 239 22.84 8.05 17.21
C SER A 239 21.51 7.49 17.75
N THR A 240 20.52 8.35 17.99
CA THR A 240 19.14 7.94 18.32
C THR A 240 18.25 8.22 17.12
N VAL A 241 17.50 7.22 16.66
CA VAL A 241 16.60 7.34 15.51
C VAL A 241 15.29 6.63 15.83
N GLY A 242 14.18 7.29 15.55
CA GLY A 242 12.85 6.67 15.51
C GLY A 242 12.52 6.26 14.08
N ILE A 243 11.99 5.04 13.94
CA ILE A 243 11.50 4.50 12.67
C ILE A 243 10.01 4.23 12.82
N ASP A 244 9.22 4.75 11.90
CA ASP A 244 7.77 4.85 12.06
C ASP A 244 7.07 4.69 10.70
N HIS A 245 6.02 3.86 10.59
CA HIS A 245 5.29 3.68 9.32
C HIS A 245 6.18 3.32 8.12
N CYS A 246 7.24 2.54 8.32
CA CYS A 246 8.19 2.20 7.26
C CYS A 246 8.02 0.77 6.76
N THR A 247 8.31 0.55 5.49
CA THR A 247 8.25 -0.76 4.85
C THR A 247 9.63 -1.18 4.33
N PHE A 248 10.08 -2.37 4.71
CA PHE A 248 11.36 -2.96 4.29
C PHE A 248 11.09 -4.28 3.58
N ILE A 249 11.47 -4.39 2.31
CA ILE A 249 11.20 -5.57 1.47
C ILE A 249 12.49 -6.06 0.86
N GLY A 250 12.82 -7.33 1.09
CA GLY A 250 13.95 -7.98 0.41
C GLY A 250 15.32 -7.33 0.68
N THR A 251 15.45 -6.55 1.75
CA THR A 251 16.69 -5.86 2.08
C THR A 251 17.72 -6.86 2.61
N HIS A 252 18.99 -6.64 2.28
CA HIS A 252 20.05 -7.60 2.59
C HIS A 252 21.26 -6.96 3.30
N GLY A 253 21.51 -7.40 4.52
CA GLY A 253 22.76 -7.16 5.25
C GLY A 253 23.69 -8.34 5.06
N GLY A 254 25.01 -8.12 5.04
CA GLY A 254 25.97 -9.17 4.68
C GLY A 254 25.80 -10.51 5.40
N ASP A 255 26.03 -11.60 4.66
CA ASP A 255 25.80 -13.00 5.09
C ASP A 255 26.49 -13.42 6.40
N ASN A 256 27.55 -12.71 6.81
CA ASN A 256 28.32 -13.00 8.03
C ASN A 256 28.14 -11.92 9.11
N TRP A 257 27.25 -10.96 8.89
CA TRP A 257 27.21 -9.70 9.60
C TRP A 257 25.77 -9.29 9.97
N GLN A 258 25.59 -8.10 10.54
CA GLN A 258 24.43 -7.76 11.35
C GLN A 258 23.33 -6.97 10.62
N GLY A 259 22.06 -7.35 10.83
CA GLY A 259 20.87 -6.56 10.50
C GLY A 259 20.54 -6.50 9.01
N GLY A 260 19.53 -7.27 8.59
CA GLY A 260 19.19 -7.35 7.15
C GLY A 260 18.53 -6.09 6.60
N ALA A 261 17.62 -5.51 7.35
CA ALA A 261 17.06 -4.19 7.09
C ALA A 261 17.77 -3.13 7.92
N ILE A 262 17.76 -3.28 9.25
CA ILE A 262 18.25 -2.25 10.18
C ILE A 262 19.35 -2.83 11.06
N ALA A 263 20.44 -2.08 11.21
CA ALA A 263 21.44 -2.33 12.24
C ALA A 263 21.63 -1.10 13.13
N VAL A 264 21.50 -1.30 14.44
CA VAL A 264 21.65 -0.26 15.47
C VAL A 264 22.85 -0.61 16.34
N MET A 265 23.82 0.30 16.42
CA MET A 265 25.00 0.20 17.28
C MET A 265 25.19 1.56 17.97
N SER A 266 24.51 1.78 19.08
CA SER A 266 24.37 3.12 19.65
C SER A 266 24.38 3.13 21.18
N THR A 267 24.13 4.30 21.76
CA THR A 267 23.91 4.52 23.19
C THR A 267 22.66 5.38 23.36
N GLY A 268 21.65 4.95 24.14
CA GLY A 268 20.33 5.60 24.24
C GLY A 268 19.25 4.85 23.44
N GLY A 269 17.97 5.18 23.59
CA GLY A 269 16.87 4.30 23.15
C GLY A 269 16.70 4.12 21.63
N PHE A 270 16.06 3.01 21.24
CA PHE A 270 15.62 2.74 19.87
C PHE A 270 14.11 2.45 19.84
N TYR A 271 13.40 3.06 18.89
CA TYR A 271 11.95 2.95 18.75
C TYR A 271 11.61 2.58 17.31
N LEU A 272 10.86 1.49 17.16
CA LEU A 272 10.38 0.97 15.89
C LEU A 272 8.88 0.72 15.98
N ASN A 273 8.12 1.51 15.24
CA ASN A 273 6.67 1.55 15.34
C ASN A 273 6.02 1.37 13.96
N ASP A 274 4.85 0.74 13.92
CA ASP A 274 3.95 0.75 12.78
C ASP A 274 4.61 0.31 11.46
N SER A 275 5.60 -0.59 11.53
CA SER A 275 6.49 -0.89 10.40
C SER A 275 6.42 -2.35 9.95
N VAL A 276 6.71 -2.58 8.67
CA VAL A 276 6.66 -3.90 8.02
C VAL A 276 8.05 -4.31 7.55
N PHE A 277 8.45 -5.53 7.90
CA PHE A 277 9.68 -6.17 7.44
C PHE A 277 9.34 -7.48 6.74
N SER A 278 9.57 -7.54 5.44
CA SER A 278 9.26 -8.70 4.61
C SER A 278 10.50 -9.22 3.92
N GLN A 279 10.77 -10.51 4.06
CA GLN A 279 11.84 -11.20 3.32
C GLN A 279 13.24 -10.57 3.49
N CYS A 280 13.48 -9.91 4.62
CA CYS A 280 14.79 -9.33 4.92
C CYS A 280 15.78 -10.45 5.28
N SER A 281 17.07 -10.25 4.97
CA SER A 281 18.08 -11.28 5.25
C SER A 281 19.42 -10.73 5.75
N ALA A 282 20.05 -11.46 6.67
CA ALA A 282 21.41 -11.17 7.14
C ALA A 282 22.11 -12.39 7.77
N GLY A 283 23.37 -12.21 8.22
CA GLY A 283 24.03 -13.17 9.09
C GLY A 283 23.37 -13.27 10.47
N VAL A 284 23.08 -12.14 11.11
CA VAL A 284 22.47 -12.05 12.45
C VAL A 284 21.39 -10.97 12.46
N GLY A 285 20.19 -11.28 12.96
CA GLY A 285 19.05 -10.35 12.95
C GLY A 285 18.54 -10.16 11.52
N GLY A 286 17.79 -11.14 11.01
CA GLY A 286 17.41 -11.19 9.59
C GLY A 286 16.69 -9.94 9.11
N ALA A 287 15.91 -9.28 9.97
CA ALA A 287 15.41 -7.93 9.74
C ALA A 287 16.21 -6.89 10.53
N VAL A 288 16.30 -7.06 11.85
CA VAL A 288 16.79 -6.02 12.74
C VAL A 288 17.87 -6.56 13.67
N TYR A 289 18.95 -5.81 13.78
CA TYR A 289 20.00 -6.02 14.77
C TYR A 289 20.14 -4.79 15.67
N ILE A 290 20.23 -5.02 16.98
CA ILE A 290 20.33 -3.95 17.98
C ILE A 290 21.49 -4.23 18.94
N ASP A 291 22.32 -3.22 19.19
CA ASP A 291 23.40 -3.27 20.18
C ASP A 291 23.61 -1.92 20.89
N GLY A 292 23.75 -1.96 22.22
CA GLY A 292 24.19 -0.85 23.08
C GLY A 292 23.15 0.24 23.42
N VAL A 293 21.89 0.13 22.98
CA VAL A 293 20.88 1.21 23.12
C VAL A 293 20.35 1.38 24.55
N GLY A 294 20.63 0.47 25.47
CA GLY A 294 20.08 0.46 26.82
C GLY A 294 18.61 0.01 26.86
N PHE A 295 17.77 0.49 25.93
CA PHE A 295 16.40 0.03 25.75
C PHE A 295 15.94 0.12 24.27
N ALA A 296 15.28 -0.93 23.79
CA ALA A 296 14.64 -1.00 22.49
C ALA A 296 13.15 -1.30 22.62
N GLN A 297 12.34 -0.61 21.83
CA GLN A 297 10.90 -0.81 21.74
C GLN A 297 10.51 -1.16 20.31
N ILE A 298 9.70 -2.21 20.18
CA ILE A 298 9.05 -2.59 18.92
C ILE A 298 7.55 -2.64 19.17
N TYR A 299 6.81 -1.88 18.37
CA TYR A 299 5.38 -1.64 18.56
C TYR A 299 4.62 -1.76 17.23
N ASN A 300 3.45 -2.39 17.27
CA ASN A 300 2.50 -2.46 16.16
C ASN A 300 3.13 -2.80 14.80
N SER A 301 4.08 -3.74 14.80
CA SER A 301 4.93 -4.01 13.63
C SER A 301 4.81 -5.46 13.17
N LEU A 302 5.04 -5.68 11.87
CA LEU A 302 5.04 -6.99 11.25
C LEU A 302 6.45 -7.39 10.82
N PHE A 303 6.87 -8.60 11.18
CA PHE A 303 8.08 -9.25 10.70
C PHE A 303 7.72 -10.58 10.02
N ASP A 304 7.80 -10.60 8.70
CA ASP A 304 7.46 -11.76 7.90
C ASP A 304 8.63 -12.32 7.10
N ARG A 305 8.80 -13.65 7.19
CA ARG A 305 9.72 -14.42 6.34
C ARG A 305 11.15 -13.86 6.29
N CYS A 306 11.59 -13.23 7.37
CA CYS A 306 12.95 -12.76 7.50
C CYS A 306 13.88 -13.93 7.84
N THR A 307 15.11 -13.89 7.33
CA THR A 307 16.05 -15.01 7.42
C THR A 307 17.41 -14.59 7.97
N ALA A 308 17.95 -15.38 8.89
CA ALA A 308 19.29 -15.18 9.43
C ALA A 308 20.16 -16.43 9.24
N ALA A 309 21.39 -16.27 8.74
CA ALA A 309 22.31 -17.41 8.60
C ALA A 309 22.79 -17.96 9.95
N MET A 310 22.78 -17.13 10.99
CA MET A 310 23.26 -17.51 12.32
C MET A 310 22.14 -17.41 13.35
N ARG A 311 21.70 -16.20 13.72
CA ARG A 311 20.79 -16.01 14.87
C ARG A 311 19.76 -14.91 14.70
N GLY A 312 18.59 -15.07 15.32
CA GLY A 312 17.50 -14.10 15.31
C GLY A 312 16.93 -13.93 13.91
N GLY A 313 16.04 -14.84 13.51
CA GLY A 313 15.46 -14.88 12.16
C GLY A 313 14.82 -13.55 11.76
N ALA A 314 14.15 -12.89 12.71
CA ALA A 314 13.69 -11.52 12.57
C ALA A 314 14.61 -10.54 13.30
N LEU A 315 14.80 -10.76 14.60
CA LEU A 315 15.41 -9.77 15.49
C LEU A 315 16.57 -10.40 16.26
N SER A 316 17.70 -9.68 16.33
CA SER A 316 18.75 -9.97 17.29
C SER A 316 19.11 -8.75 18.13
N VAL A 317 19.16 -8.92 19.45
CA VAL A 317 19.50 -7.86 20.40
C VAL A 317 20.72 -8.24 21.24
N GLN A 318 21.68 -7.34 21.30
CA GLN A 318 22.88 -7.42 22.12
C GLN A 318 22.91 -6.25 23.10
N THR A 319 23.29 -6.52 24.35
CA THR A 319 23.55 -5.51 25.40
C THR A 319 22.45 -4.45 25.64
N SER A 320 21.18 -4.75 25.35
CA SER A 320 20.04 -3.82 25.44
C SER A 320 18.77 -4.51 25.95
N ASP A 321 17.99 -3.85 26.81
CA ASP A 321 16.66 -4.34 27.20
C ASP A 321 15.68 -4.21 26.01
N LEU A 322 14.67 -5.09 25.95
CA LEU A 322 13.72 -5.16 24.83
C LEU A 322 12.28 -5.26 25.33
N SER A 323 11.42 -4.42 24.76
CA SER A 323 9.96 -4.54 24.84
C SER A 323 9.37 -4.72 23.44
N VAL A 324 8.54 -5.74 23.27
CA VAL A 324 7.79 -6.02 22.05
C VAL A 324 6.30 -6.06 22.37
N TYR A 325 5.50 -5.27 21.67
CA TYR A 325 4.06 -5.34 21.87
C TYR A 325 3.21 -5.02 20.65
N SER A 326 2.02 -5.62 20.63
CA SER A 326 1.06 -5.52 19.52
C SER A 326 1.68 -5.83 18.17
N SER A 327 2.68 -6.72 18.14
CA SER A 327 3.48 -7.00 16.95
C SER A 327 3.31 -8.45 16.54
N THR A 328 3.46 -8.72 15.25
CA THR A 328 3.36 -10.06 14.68
C THR A 328 4.70 -10.48 14.07
N PHE A 329 5.20 -11.64 14.45
CA PHE A 329 6.39 -12.28 13.89
C PHE A 329 5.98 -13.64 13.36
N ALA A 330 6.15 -13.87 12.05
CA ALA A 330 5.76 -15.15 11.45
C ALA A 330 6.53 -15.49 10.16
N GLY A 331 6.78 -16.78 9.96
CA GLY A 331 7.62 -17.31 8.88
C GLY A 331 9.13 -17.01 9.01
N ASN A 332 9.59 -16.48 10.14
CA ASN A 332 10.99 -16.07 10.31
C ASN A 332 11.87 -17.26 10.65
N THR A 333 13.11 -17.28 10.15
CA THR A 333 14.01 -18.44 10.35
C THR A 333 15.46 -18.03 10.61
N ALA A 334 16.10 -18.70 11.57
CA ALA A 334 17.55 -18.61 11.80
C ALA A 334 18.18 -20.00 11.63
N VAL A 335 19.21 -20.12 10.79
CA VAL A 335 19.79 -21.43 10.44
C VAL A 335 20.53 -22.08 11.62
N THR A 336 21.21 -21.30 12.48
CA THR A 336 22.03 -21.87 13.56
C THR A 336 21.30 -21.96 14.91
N SER A 337 20.60 -20.91 15.33
CA SER A 337 19.90 -20.90 16.63
C SER A 337 18.44 -21.34 16.57
N ASN A 338 17.82 -21.36 15.39
CA ASN A 338 16.39 -21.63 15.19
C ASN A 338 15.44 -20.67 15.93
N ASP A 339 15.91 -19.51 16.39
CA ASP A 339 15.08 -18.53 17.08
C ASP A 339 14.69 -17.36 16.19
N THR A 340 13.48 -16.84 16.41
CA THR A 340 12.97 -15.65 15.71
C THR A 340 13.50 -14.39 16.36
N LEU A 341 13.49 -14.38 17.70
CA LEU A 341 14.06 -13.32 18.55
C LEU A 341 15.27 -13.90 19.30
N HIS A 342 16.48 -13.44 18.95
CA HIS A 342 17.71 -13.85 19.62
C HIS A 342 18.30 -12.74 20.49
N LEU A 343 18.61 -13.04 21.75
CA LEU A 343 19.34 -12.15 22.63
C LEU A 343 20.58 -12.83 23.23
N THR A 344 21.69 -12.09 23.32
CA THR A 344 22.97 -12.64 23.80
C THR A 344 23.24 -12.29 25.27
N SER A 345 23.18 -13.27 26.18
CA SER A 345 23.10 -13.15 27.66
C SER A 345 24.12 -12.28 28.42
N ALA A 346 25.08 -11.65 27.75
CA ALA A 346 26.03 -10.74 28.38
C ALA A 346 25.43 -9.34 28.60
N GLY A 347 24.68 -9.15 29.70
CA GLY A 347 24.44 -7.81 30.28
C GLY A 347 23.01 -7.33 30.48
N PHE A 348 21.98 -8.10 30.14
CA PHE A 348 20.58 -7.64 30.19
C PHE A 348 19.95 -7.62 31.58
N GLN A 349 18.87 -6.85 31.74
CA GLN A 349 17.99 -6.91 32.90
C GLN A 349 16.56 -7.39 32.57
N THR A 350 16.00 -7.11 31.38
CA THR A 350 14.59 -7.46 31.06
C THR A 350 14.27 -7.69 29.56
N ILE A 351 13.45 -8.72 29.28
CA ILE A 351 12.75 -8.94 28.00
C ILE A 351 11.25 -9.02 28.28
N GLU A 352 10.47 -8.14 27.68
CA GLU A 352 9.02 -8.07 27.88
C GLU A 352 8.28 -8.20 26.55
N ILE A 353 7.34 -9.14 26.49
CA ILE A 353 6.49 -9.34 25.31
C ILE A 353 5.03 -9.32 25.75
N TRP A 354 4.20 -8.47 25.14
CA TRP A 354 2.77 -8.48 25.40
C TRP A 354 1.93 -8.16 24.18
N ASP A 355 0.65 -8.56 24.18
CA ASP A 355 -0.27 -8.34 23.05
C ASP A 355 0.29 -8.76 21.69
N SER A 356 1.22 -9.71 21.64
CA SER A 356 1.98 -10.02 20.42
C SER A 356 1.75 -11.44 19.96
N ILE A 357 1.95 -11.68 18.67
CA ILE A 357 2.00 -13.02 18.09
C ILE A 357 3.41 -13.29 17.62
N VAL A 358 4.07 -14.31 18.15
CA VAL A 358 5.32 -14.86 17.62
C VAL A 358 5.01 -16.29 17.23
N TRP A 359 4.88 -16.58 15.93
CA TRP A 359 4.37 -17.86 15.46
C TRP A 359 5.20 -18.40 14.31
N ASP A 360 6.16 -19.26 14.65
CA ASP A 360 7.11 -19.84 13.69
C ASP A 360 7.17 -21.37 13.78
N ALA A 361 7.27 -22.03 12.62
CA ALA A 361 7.07 -23.48 12.51
C ALA A 361 8.24 -24.34 13.06
N ALA A 362 9.34 -23.74 13.54
CA ALA A 362 10.51 -24.48 14.01
C ALA A 362 11.33 -23.71 15.05
N GLY A 363 11.49 -24.30 16.25
CA GLY A 363 12.52 -23.91 17.22
C GLY A 363 12.02 -23.20 18.48
N ASP A 364 12.96 -22.70 19.27
CA ASP A 364 12.71 -21.81 20.41
C ASP A 364 12.39 -20.42 19.83
N GLU A 365 11.15 -19.96 19.88
CA GLU A 365 10.74 -18.70 19.23
C GLU A 365 11.49 -17.48 19.78
N VAL A 366 11.83 -17.52 21.07
CA VAL A 366 12.56 -16.48 21.78
C VAL A 366 13.69 -17.08 22.62
N GLY A 367 14.94 -16.78 22.25
CA GLY A 367 16.13 -17.28 22.94
C GLY A 367 17.00 -16.15 23.51
N PRO A 368 17.23 -16.06 24.85
CA PRO A 368 16.69 -16.87 25.93
C PRO A 368 15.22 -16.51 26.25
N LEU A 369 14.60 -17.32 27.11
CA LEU A 369 13.22 -17.10 27.57
C LEU A 369 12.99 -15.66 28.05
N PRO A 370 11.85 -15.05 27.69
CA PRO A 370 11.49 -13.71 28.16
C PRO A 370 11.46 -13.58 29.68
N THR A 371 11.69 -12.35 30.17
CA THR A 371 11.54 -12.03 31.60
C THR A 371 10.06 -11.96 31.99
N SER A 372 9.22 -11.45 31.10
CA SER A 372 7.78 -11.41 31.25
C SER A 372 7.10 -11.61 29.90
N THR A 373 6.02 -12.38 29.88
CA THR A 373 5.15 -12.50 28.70
C THR A 373 3.70 -12.47 29.16
N THR A 374 2.87 -11.64 28.53
CA THR A 374 1.44 -11.56 28.86
C THR A 374 0.59 -11.37 27.63
N TYR A 375 -0.62 -11.93 27.59
CA TYR A 375 -1.58 -11.74 26.51
C TYR A 375 -0.95 -11.90 25.11
N SER A 376 -0.15 -12.95 24.91
CA SER A 376 0.60 -13.17 23.66
C SER A 376 0.39 -14.59 23.16
N CYS A 377 0.53 -14.79 21.85
CA CYS A 377 0.38 -16.09 21.21
C CYS A 377 1.72 -16.60 20.67
N MET A 378 2.14 -17.78 21.13
CA MET A 378 3.46 -18.38 20.90
C MET A 378 3.35 -19.89 20.80
N SER A 379 4.01 -20.52 19.83
CA SER A 379 4.02 -21.98 19.73
C SER A 379 4.91 -22.65 20.77
N ASP A 380 5.91 -21.94 21.31
CA ASP A 380 6.79 -22.43 22.38
C ASP A 380 6.07 -22.48 23.74
N ASP A 381 5.78 -23.69 24.23
CA ASP A 381 5.07 -23.92 25.49
C ASP A 381 5.94 -23.70 26.75
N ALA A 382 7.25 -23.48 26.59
CA ALA A 382 8.12 -23.08 27.69
C ALA A 382 7.92 -21.61 28.08
N ILE A 383 7.42 -20.77 27.18
CA ILE A 383 7.12 -19.37 27.45
C ILE A 383 5.77 -19.27 28.15
N THR A 384 5.77 -18.94 29.43
CA THR A 384 4.55 -18.90 30.24
C THR A 384 4.26 -17.51 30.78
N GLY A 385 2.99 -17.24 31.07
CA GLY A 385 2.57 -15.98 31.67
C GLY A 385 1.06 -15.78 31.63
N THR A 386 0.60 -14.63 32.10
CA THR A 386 -0.83 -14.32 32.15
C THR A 386 -1.38 -14.16 30.74
N GLY A 387 -2.40 -14.94 30.36
CA GLY A 387 -3.06 -14.79 29.07
C GLY A 387 -2.22 -15.27 27.87
N VAL A 388 -1.16 -16.04 28.08
CA VAL A 388 -0.38 -16.63 26.97
C VAL A 388 -1.14 -17.78 26.32
N ILE A 389 -1.16 -17.82 24.99
CA ILE A 389 -1.87 -18.79 24.15
C ILE A 389 -0.86 -19.61 23.33
N HIS A 390 -1.01 -20.94 23.35
CA HIS A 390 -0.16 -21.90 22.61
C HIS A 390 -0.90 -22.63 21.50
N SER A 391 -1.82 -21.94 20.83
CA SER A 391 -2.65 -22.50 19.76
C SER A 391 -2.47 -21.67 18.51
N ASP A 392 -2.64 -22.31 17.34
CA ASP A 392 -2.51 -21.64 16.04
C ASP A 392 -3.33 -20.33 16.02
N PRO A 393 -2.70 -19.17 15.71
CA PRO A 393 -3.38 -17.89 15.63
C PRO A 393 -4.37 -17.83 14.45
N LEU A 394 -4.38 -18.82 13.56
CA LEU A 394 -5.29 -18.92 12.42
C LEU A 394 -5.23 -17.69 11.50
N PHE A 395 -4.04 -17.34 11.02
CA PHE A 395 -3.88 -16.28 10.01
C PHE A 395 -4.67 -16.58 8.73
N VAL A 396 -5.15 -15.54 8.03
CA VAL A 396 -5.90 -15.67 6.76
C VAL A 396 -5.08 -16.43 5.71
N SER A 397 -3.80 -16.07 5.55
CA SER A 397 -2.88 -16.75 4.63
C SER A 397 -1.42 -16.49 5.03
N ALA A 398 -0.61 -17.53 5.16
CA ALA A 398 0.81 -17.41 5.54
C ALA A 398 1.78 -17.92 4.45
N THR A 399 1.31 -18.19 3.22
CA THR A 399 2.12 -18.85 2.18
C THR A 399 2.37 -17.98 0.94
N ASP A 400 1.32 -17.67 0.15
CA ASP A 400 1.49 -17.14 -1.21
C ASP A 400 1.13 -15.64 -1.32
N ALA A 401 -0.06 -15.26 -0.86
CA ALA A 401 -0.45 -13.87 -0.63
C ALA A 401 -0.58 -13.68 0.88
N VAL A 402 0.55 -13.31 1.50
CA VAL A 402 0.65 -13.30 2.96
C VAL A 402 -0.28 -12.24 3.55
N ASP A 403 -1.16 -12.67 4.45
CA ASP A 403 -2.19 -11.89 5.10
C ASP A 403 -2.32 -12.41 6.54
N TYR A 404 -1.70 -11.67 7.46
CA TYR A 404 -1.61 -11.99 8.89
C TYR A 404 -2.77 -11.46 9.72
N GLN A 405 -3.82 -10.93 9.08
CA GLN A 405 -5.09 -10.75 9.78
C GLN A 405 -5.60 -12.11 10.27
N LEU A 406 -6.32 -12.09 11.39
CA LEU A 406 -6.85 -13.28 12.03
C LEU A 406 -8.10 -13.78 11.29
N ARG A 407 -8.33 -15.09 11.27
CA ARG A 407 -9.56 -15.68 10.75
C ARG A 407 -10.62 -15.73 11.85
N ASN A 408 -11.90 -15.75 11.44
CA ASN A 408 -12.98 -16.01 12.38
C ASN A 408 -12.73 -17.31 13.14
N GLY A 409 -12.79 -17.24 14.48
CA GLY A 409 -12.50 -18.35 15.37
C GLY A 409 -11.04 -18.48 15.78
N SER A 410 -10.17 -17.53 15.41
CA SER A 410 -8.83 -17.41 15.98
C SER A 410 -8.89 -17.30 17.50
N PRO A 411 -8.00 -17.97 18.24
CA PRO A 411 -7.91 -17.81 19.69
C PRO A 411 -7.34 -16.43 20.09
N CYS A 412 -6.79 -15.66 19.15
CA CYS A 412 -6.17 -14.36 19.41
C CYS A 412 -7.16 -13.19 19.35
N ILE A 413 -8.39 -13.41 18.86
CA ILE A 413 -9.43 -12.37 18.74
C ILE A 413 -10.03 -12.05 20.12
N ASP A 414 -10.13 -10.78 20.49
CA ASP A 414 -10.67 -10.27 21.76
C ASP A 414 -9.95 -10.82 23.02
N THR A 415 -8.67 -11.17 22.89
CA THR A 415 -7.90 -11.81 23.97
C THR A 415 -6.70 -11.02 24.50
N GLY A 416 -6.33 -9.92 23.86
CA GLY A 416 -5.28 -8.98 24.26
C GLY A 416 -5.56 -8.23 25.56
N ASP A 417 -4.54 -7.62 26.15
CA ASP A 417 -4.55 -7.00 27.48
C ASP A 417 -5.74 -6.05 27.65
N PRO A 418 -6.64 -6.27 28.64
CA PRO A 418 -7.74 -5.36 28.90
C PRO A 418 -7.31 -3.95 29.35
N ALA A 419 -6.03 -3.77 29.71
CA ALA A 419 -5.45 -2.47 30.03
C ALA A 419 -4.75 -1.80 28.84
N SER A 420 -4.77 -2.43 27.65
CA SER A 420 -4.18 -1.87 26.45
C SER A 420 -4.85 -0.55 26.08
N MET A 421 -4.03 0.45 25.74
CA MET A 421 -4.46 1.83 25.46
C MET A 421 -4.26 2.18 23.97
N LEU A 422 -4.20 1.16 23.11
CA LEU A 422 -3.94 1.35 21.69
C LEU A 422 -5.22 1.74 20.97
N ASP A 423 -5.11 2.73 20.09
CA ASP A 423 -6.27 3.29 19.39
C ASP A 423 -6.40 2.72 17.96
N TYR A 424 -5.35 2.11 17.40
CA TYR A 424 -5.35 1.59 16.01
C TYR A 424 -4.41 0.40 15.78
N ASP A 425 -4.65 -0.37 14.71
CA ASP A 425 -3.81 -1.46 14.21
C ASP A 425 -2.86 -1.05 13.06
N LEU A 426 -2.07 -1.97 12.53
CA LEU A 426 -1.10 -1.69 11.45
C LEU A 426 -1.76 -1.29 10.12
N LEU A 427 -3.05 -1.57 9.91
CA LEU A 427 -3.83 -1.09 8.77
C LEU A 427 -4.55 0.24 9.07
N GLY A 428 -4.40 0.78 10.28
CA GLY A 428 -5.10 1.97 10.75
C GLY A 428 -6.55 1.72 11.18
N ALA A 429 -6.97 0.47 11.36
CA ALA A 429 -8.29 0.14 11.90
C ALA A 429 -8.37 0.47 13.39
N ASP A 430 -9.49 1.05 13.82
CA ASP A 430 -9.73 1.41 15.23
C ASP A 430 -9.61 0.18 16.15
N ARG A 431 -9.13 0.38 17.38
CA ARG A 431 -9.09 -0.64 18.44
C ARG A 431 -9.73 -0.16 19.76
N PRO A 432 -10.30 -1.06 20.58
CA PRO A 432 -10.61 -2.46 20.28
C PRO A 432 -11.92 -2.62 19.49
N LEU A 433 -12.05 -3.69 18.72
CA LEU A 433 -13.28 -4.10 18.03
C LEU A 433 -13.81 -5.42 18.61
N ASP A 434 -15.13 -5.61 18.61
CA ASP A 434 -15.78 -6.87 19.01
C ASP A 434 -15.69 -7.88 17.84
N GLY A 435 -14.47 -8.36 17.57
CA GLY A 435 -14.16 -9.21 16.44
C GLY A 435 -14.81 -10.59 16.51
N ASN A 436 -15.11 -11.09 17.71
CA ASN A 436 -15.81 -12.35 17.90
C ASN A 436 -17.35 -12.21 17.96
N GLY A 437 -17.86 -10.98 18.09
CA GLY A 437 -19.29 -10.66 18.08
C GLY A 437 -20.06 -11.07 19.35
N ASP A 438 -19.39 -11.24 20.49
CA ASP A 438 -20.01 -11.65 21.76
C ASP A 438 -20.60 -10.47 22.58
N GLY A 439 -20.40 -9.24 22.11
CA GLY A 439 -20.82 -8.01 22.75
C GLY A 439 -19.76 -7.35 23.62
N THR A 440 -18.55 -7.88 23.68
CA THR A 440 -17.43 -7.37 24.49
C THR A 440 -16.17 -7.17 23.66
N ALA A 441 -15.93 -5.92 23.24
CA ALA A 441 -14.68 -5.58 22.54
C ALA A 441 -13.46 -5.62 23.47
N ARG A 442 -12.40 -6.30 23.04
CA ARG A 442 -11.04 -6.28 23.59
C ARG A 442 -10.03 -6.28 22.44
N HIS A 443 -8.82 -5.80 22.68
CA HIS A 443 -7.78 -5.83 21.66
C HIS A 443 -7.49 -7.25 21.22
N ASP A 444 -7.18 -7.41 19.93
CA ASP A 444 -6.59 -8.62 19.42
C ASP A 444 -5.09 -8.68 19.73
N MET A 445 -4.57 -9.89 19.89
CA MET A 445 -3.11 -10.09 19.92
C MET A 445 -2.53 -9.87 18.51
N GLY A 446 -1.36 -9.25 18.45
CA GLY A 446 -0.60 -9.01 17.23
C GLY A 446 -0.88 -7.67 16.57
N ALA A 447 -0.35 -7.51 15.36
CA ALA A 447 -0.34 -6.25 14.62
C ALA A 447 -1.68 -5.85 14.00
N TYR A 448 -2.65 -6.75 13.95
CA TYR A 448 -3.93 -6.54 13.27
C TYR A 448 -5.09 -6.68 14.24
N GLU A 449 -6.13 -5.87 14.04
CA GLU A 449 -7.41 -6.01 14.71
C GLU A 449 -8.42 -6.66 13.77
N HIS A 450 -9.08 -7.71 14.23
CA HIS A 450 -10.12 -8.39 13.49
C HIS A 450 -11.40 -7.54 13.50
N PRO A 451 -11.97 -7.23 12.32
CA PRO A 451 -13.14 -6.37 12.26
C PRO A 451 -14.38 -7.06 12.84
N VAL A 452 -15.31 -6.25 13.32
CA VAL A 452 -16.64 -6.73 13.73
C VAL A 452 -17.29 -7.48 12.57
N PRO A 453 -17.79 -8.71 12.78
CA PRO A 453 -18.53 -9.43 11.75
C PRO A 453 -19.78 -8.66 11.32
N VAL A 454 -19.91 -8.36 10.02
CA VAL A 454 -21.04 -7.61 9.46
C VAL A 454 -21.82 -8.41 8.42
N LEU A 455 -23.13 -8.59 8.65
CA LEU A 455 -24.11 -8.97 7.62
C LEU A 455 -25.04 -7.79 7.31
N ASP A 456 -24.66 -6.99 6.33
CA ASP A 456 -25.36 -5.75 5.98
C ASP A 456 -26.05 -5.80 4.61
N ARG A 457 -27.02 -4.90 4.43
CA ARG A 457 -27.71 -4.68 3.15
C ARG A 457 -27.55 -3.23 2.71
N LEU A 458 -26.84 -3.06 1.59
CA LEU A 458 -26.65 -1.78 0.94
C LEU A 458 -27.71 -1.61 -0.17
N GLN A 459 -28.67 -0.70 0.06
CA GLN A 459 -29.87 -0.57 -0.76
C GLN A 459 -30.35 0.88 -0.89
N GLY A 460 -31.00 1.17 -2.01
CA GLY A 460 -31.79 2.38 -2.23
C GLY A 460 -33.20 2.06 -2.72
N THR A 461 -34.01 3.10 -2.91
CA THR A 461 -35.35 3.00 -3.49
C THR A 461 -35.34 2.61 -4.97
N ASP A 462 -34.21 2.82 -5.64
CA ASP A 462 -33.93 2.41 -7.01
C ASP A 462 -32.44 2.09 -7.18
N ARG A 463 -32.06 1.66 -8.40
CA ARG A 463 -30.69 1.25 -8.74
C ARG A 463 -29.65 2.37 -8.58
N TYR A 464 -30.05 3.62 -8.80
CA TYR A 464 -29.15 4.77 -8.73
C TYR A 464 -28.82 5.08 -7.28
N LYS A 465 -29.85 5.11 -6.43
CA LYS A 465 -29.69 5.28 -4.99
C LYS A 465 -28.97 4.10 -4.35
N THR A 466 -29.24 2.86 -4.78
CA THR A 466 -28.47 1.68 -4.33
C THR A 466 -26.99 1.87 -4.65
N ALA A 467 -26.64 2.22 -5.89
CA ALA A 467 -25.24 2.46 -6.26
C ALA A 467 -24.59 3.56 -5.39
N CYS A 468 -25.31 4.65 -5.12
CA CYS A 468 -24.80 5.69 -4.23
C CYS A 468 -24.62 5.23 -2.77
N GLN A 469 -25.52 4.40 -2.23
CA GLN A 469 -25.36 3.87 -0.87
C GLN A 469 -24.19 2.89 -0.78
N ILE A 470 -23.98 2.08 -1.81
CA ILE A 470 -22.82 1.19 -1.90
C ILE A 470 -21.52 2.02 -1.86
N TRP A 471 -21.39 3.06 -2.67
CA TRP A 471 -20.15 3.83 -2.70
C TRP A 471 -19.93 4.68 -1.45
N ARG A 472 -20.99 5.18 -0.81
CA ARG A 472 -20.89 5.84 0.51
C ARG A 472 -20.30 4.95 1.59
N SER A 473 -20.51 3.63 1.52
CA SER A 473 -19.94 2.70 2.50
C SER A 473 -18.53 2.24 2.14
N GLN A 474 -17.92 2.74 1.06
CA GLN A 474 -16.62 2.25 0.56
C GLN A 474 -15.55 3.33 0.49
N MET A 475 -15.92 4.60 0.39
CA MET A 475 -14.97 5.70 0.26
C MET A 475 -15.54 6.99 0.81
N ASP A 476 -14.67 7.78 1.43
CA ASP A 476 -14.99 9.12 1.93
C ASP A 476 -14.58 10.24 0.94
N ALA A 477 -13.68 9.93 0.01
CA ALA A 477 -13.22 10.85 -1.04
C ALA A 477 -12.83 10.11 -2.32
N ALA A 478 -12.96 10.79 -3.47
CA ALA A 478 -12.46 10.33 -4.76
C ALA A 478 -12.27 11.52 -5.71
N ASP A 479 -11.13 11.58 -6.40
CA ASP A 479 -10.85 12.65 -7.37
C ASP A 479 -11.62 12.48 -8.68
N THR A 480 -11.81 11.22 -9.10
CA THR A 480 -12.43 10.87 -10.39
C THR A 480 -13.60 9.91 -10.17
N ALA A 481 -14.69 10.07 -10.93
CA ALA A 481 -15.79 9.11 -10.98
C ALA A 481 -16.01 8.53 -12.39
N VAL A 482 -16.50 7.29 -12.45
CA VAL A 482 -16.90 6.63 -13.71
C VAL A 482 -18.42 6.57 -13.79
N ILE A 483 -18.97 7.19 -14.82
CA ILE A 483 -20.40 7.36 -15.05
C ILE A 483 -20.85 6.42 -16.17
N VAL A 484 -21.82 5.56 -15.86
CA VAL A 484 -22.40 4.62 -16.83
C VAL A 484 -23.92 4.67 -16.80
N THR A 485 -24.57 4.18 -17.86
CA THR A 485 -26.04 4.09 -17.86
C THR A 485 -26.50 2.97 -16.93
N GLY A 486 -27.50 3.27 -16.10
CA GLY A 486 -28.19 2.26 -15.30
C GLY A 486 -29.29 1.53 -16.06
N GLU A 487 -29.61 1.92 -17.29
CA GLU A 487 -30.77 1.39 -18.05
C GLU A 487 -30.40 0.22 -18.97
N ASN A 488 -29.14 0.14 -19.40
CA ASN A 488 -28.61 -0.90 -20.27
C ASN A 488 -27.21 -1.33 -19.78
N PHE A 489 -26.80 -2.57 -20.03
CA PHE A 489 -25.57 -3.14 -19.46
C PHE A 489 -24.31 -3.14 -20.35
N PRO A 490 -24.37 -3.28 -21.71
CA PRO A 490 -23.20 -3.72 -22.48
C PRO A 490 -21.95 -2.86 -22.32
N ASP A 491 -22.11 -1.54 -22.36
CA ASP A 491 -20.99 -0.59 -22.25
C ASP A 491 -20.51 -0.50 -20.80
N ALA A 492 -21.42 -0.67 -19.83
CA ALA A 492 -21.14 -0.57 -18.41
C ALA A 492 -20.34 -1.76 -17.87
N LEU A 493 -20.45 -2.95 -18.48
CA LEU A 493 -19.73 -4.16 -18.04
C LEU A 493 -18.21 -4.04 -18.13
N ALA A 494 -17.69 -3.16 -19.00
CA ALA A 494 -16.26 -2.95 -19.15
C ALA A 494 -15.69 -1.89 -18.19
N ALA A 495 -16.56 -1.15 -17.49
CA ALA A 495 -16.18 0.07 -16.77
C ALA A 495 -15.50 -0.19 -15.41
N SER A 496 -15.59 -1.39 -14.85
CA SER A 496 -15.04 -1.70 -13.52
C SER A 496 -13.54 -1.50 -13.43
N ALA A 497 -12.77 -1.94 -14.45
CA ALA A 497 -11.33 -1.69 -14.50
C ALA A 497 -10.98 -0.21 -14.61
N LEU A 498 -11.79 0.57 -15.33
CA LEU A 498 -11.57 2.02 -15.42
C LEU A 498 -11.80 2.70 -14.08
N ALA A 499 -12.85 2.30 -13.35
CA ALA A 499 -13.13 2.80 -12.01
C ALA A 499 -11.99 2.43 -11.05
N GLY A 500 -11.47 1.20 -11.15
CA GLY A 500 -10.31 0.75 -10.38
C GLY A 500 -9.03 1.52 -10.70
N ALA A 501 -8.75 1.76 -12.00
CA ALA A 501 -7.57 2.48 -12.45
C ALA A 501 -7.53 3.96 -12.02
N VAL A 502 -8.68 4.52 -11.64
CA VAL A 502 -8.78 5.89 -11.10
C VAL A 502 -9.14 5.91 -9.61
N HIS A 503 -9.15 4.75 -8.95
CA HIS A 503 -9.57 4.56 -7.55
C HIS A 503 -10.92 5.22 -7.22
N GLY A 504 -11.84 5.22 -8.18
CA GLY A 504 -13.05 6.04 -8.14
C GLY A 504 -14.35 5.24 -8.21
N PRO A 505 -15.48 5.86 -7.85
CA PRO A 505 -16.75 5.17 -7.84
C PRO A 505 -17.29 4.92 -9.26
N LEU A 506 -17.93 3.76 -9.46
CA LEU A 506 -18.75 3.45 -10.64
C LEU A 506 -20.21 3.80 -10.35
N LEU A 507 -20.67 4.93 -10.88
CA LEU A 507 -21.99 5.49 -10.63
C LEU A 507 -22.94 5.32 -11.83
N LEU A 508 -24.21 5.10 -11.52
CA LEU A 508 -25.26 4.87 -12.52
C LEU A 508 -26.06 6.15 -12.77
N VAL A 509 -26.34 6.46 -14.04
CA VAL A 509 -27.25 7.56 -14.44
C VAL A 509 -28.38 7.07 -15.35
N GLN A 510 -29.43 7.87 -15.49
CA GLN A 510 -30.44 7.67 -16.53
C GLN A 510 -29.88 8.15 -17.86
N LYS A 511 -30.44 7.67 -18.98
CA LYS A 511 -29.97 8.07 -20.31
C LYS A 511 -30.00 9.59 -20.49
N ASN A 512 -31.05 10.23 -20.01
CA ASN A 512 -31.33 11.65 -20.23
C ASN A 512 -31.33 12.50 -18.94
N ALA A 513 -30.91 11.95 -17.81
CA ALA A 513 -30.89 12.68 -16.54
C ALA A 513 -29.87 12.10 -15.56
N ILE A 514 -29.34 12.98 -14.71
CA ILE A 514 -28.50 12.61 -13.56
C ILE A 514 -29.42 12.60 -12.33
N PRO A 515 -29.62 11.45 -11.67
CA PRO A 515 -30.36 11.40 -10.42
C PRO A 515 -29.72 12.30 -9.35
N ALA A 516 -30.54 12.97 -8.54
CA ALA A 516 -30.06 13.96 -7.56
C ALA A 516 -29.04 13.35 -6.58
N GLU A 517 -29.27 12.11 -6.12
CA GLU A 517 -28.35 11.40 -5.24
C GLU A 517 -26.95 11.19 -5.83
N VAL A 518 -26.84 11.07 -7.16
CA VAL A 518 -25.55 10.92 -7.85
C VAL A 518 -24.80 12.24 -7.79
N THR A 519 -25.46 13.37 -8.07
CA THR A 519 -24.86 14.70 -7.96
C THR A 519 -24.43 15.01 -6.52
N THR A 520 -25.25 14.63 -5.53
CA THR A 520 -24.86 14.77 -4.11
C THR A 520 -23.62 13.96 -3.80
N LEU A 521 -23.58 12.67 -4.19
CA LEU A 521 -22.43 11.83 -3.90
C LEU A 521 -21.14 12.33 -4.58
N LEU A 522 -21.21 12.77 -5.83
CA LEU A 522 -20.05 13.35 -6.52
C LEU A 522 -19.50 14.56 -5.75
N SER A 523 -20.38 15.39 -5.18
CA SER A 523 -19.98 16.52 -4.34
C SER A 523 -19.45 16.08 -2.98
N ASP A 524 -20.09 15.11 -2.32
CA ASP A 524 -19.67 14.59 -1.01
C ASP A 524 -18.25 14.01 -1.06
N LEU A 525 -17.93 13.30 -2.15
CA LEU A 525 -16.62 12.68 -2.39
C LEU A 525 -15.54 13.66 -2.89
N GLY A 526 -15.91 14.92 -3.21
CA GLY A 526 -14.96 15.90 -3.74
C GLY A 526 -14.51 15.65 -5.18
N VAL A 527 -15.30 14.95 -5.99
CA VAL A 527 -14.95 14.59 -7.37
C VAL A 527 -14.73 15.83 -8.23
N THR A 528 -13.67 15.81 -9.04
CA THR A 528 -13.31 16.87 -10.00
C THR A 528 -13.34 16.40 -11.45
N ASP A 529 -13.05 15.12 -11.69
CA ASP A 529 -13.03 14.48 -13.01
C ASP A 529 -14.10 13.39 -13.17
N CYS A 530 -14.64 13.25 -14.37
CA CYS A 530 -15.64 12.24 -14.70
C CYS A 530 -15.33 11.55 -16.03
N PHE A 531 -15.28 10.22 -16.03
CA PHE A 531 -15.32 9.42 -17.25
C PHE A 531 -16.74 8.96 -17.55
N ILE A 532 -17.26 9.24 -18.74
CA ILE A 532 -18.52 8.65 -19.22
C ILE A 532 -18.19 7.43 -20.07
N VAL A 533 -18.70 6.25 -19.72
CA VAL A 533 -18.55 5.04 -20.56
C VAL A 533 -19.85 4.75 -21.30
N GLY A 534 -19.74 4.69 -22.63
CA GLY A 534 -20.85 4.47 -23.55
C GLY A 534 -21.16 5.68 -24.43
N GLY A 535 -21.74 5.41 -25.59
CA GLY A 535 -22.13 6.47 -26.54
C GLY A 535 -23.39 7.24 -26.13
N ASP A 536 -23.78 8.21 -26.95
CA ASP A 536 -24.91 9.11 -26.72
C ASP A 536 -26.25 8.37 -26.55
N SER A 537 -26.36 7.16 -27.12
CA SER A 537 -27.54 6.31 -26.96
C SER A 537 -27.68 5.72 -25.56
N ALA A 538 -26.58 5.62 -24.82
CA ALA A 538 -26.50 5.10 -23.45
C ALA A 538 -26.55 6.23 -22.42
N VAL A 539 -25.72 7.26 -22.62
CA VAL A 539 -25.67 8.48 -21.79
C VAL A 539 -25.69 9.67 -22.75
N SER A 540 -26.80 10.41 -22.79
CA SER A 540 -27.01 11.48 -23.75
C SER A 540 -26.00 12.62 -23.62
N VAL A 541 -25.85 13.38 -24.71
CA VAL A 541 -25.05 14.62 -24.71
C VAL A 541 -25.56 15.61 -23.66
N GLY A 542 -26.88 15.67 -23.40
CA GLY A 542 -27.42 16.56 -22.35
C GLY A 542 -26.96 16.19 -20.93
N VAL A 543 -26.77 14.90 -20.65
CA VAL A 543 -26.17 14.45 -19.38
C VAL A 543 -24.69 14.85 -19.31
N GLU A 544 -23.95 14.66 -20.40
CA GLU A 544 -22.54 15.09 -20.48
C GLU A 544 -22.37 16.61 -20.32
N ASP A 545 -23.19 17.41 -20.98
CA ASP A 545 -23.18 18.87 -20.86
C ASP A 545 -23.52 19.31 -19.42
N THR A 546 -24.42 18.59 -18.75
CA THR A 546 -24.74 18.85 -17.33
C THR A 546 -23.54 18.57 -16.43
N LEU A 547 -22.79 17.49 -16.67
CA LEU A 547 -21.57 17.19 -15.91
C LEU A 547 -20.46 18.22 -16.19
N LYS A 548 -20.27 18.61 -17.47
CA LYS A 548 -19.26 19.60 -17.90
C LYS A 548 -19.44 20.99 -17.31
N ALA A 549 -20.61 21.30 -16.78
CA ALA A 549 -20.84 22.55 -16.07
C ALA A 549 -20.03 22.66 -14.76
N THR A 550 -19.63 21.53 -14.17
CA THR A 550 -18.95 21.47 -12.87
C THR A 550 -17.65 20.68 -12.93
N TYR A 551 -17.59 19.60 -13.71
CA TYR A 551 -16.49 18.63 -13.72
C TYR A 551 -15.73 18.65 -15.04
N SER A 552 -14.49 18.18 -15.03
CA SER A 552 -13.77 17.81 -16.25
C SER A 552 -14.29 16.46 -16.73
N VAL A 553 -14.75 16.36 -17.99
CA VAL A 553 -15.48 15.18 -18.48
C VAL A 553 -14.86 14.61 -19.75
N THR A 554 -14.53 13.30 -19.70
CA THR A 554 -14.04 12.53 -20.84
C THR A 554 -14.98 11.38 -21.17
N ARG A 555 -15.44 11.29 -22.43
CA ARG A 555 -16.29 10.19 -22.89
C ARG A 555 -15.47 9.09 -23.58
N ILE A 556 -15.71 7.85 -23.18
CA ILE A 556 -15.14 6.64 -23.79
C ILE A 556 -16.27 5.84 -24.45
N ALA A 557 -16.32 5.86 -25.78
CA ALA A 557 -17.36 5.20 -26.55
C ALA A 557 -16.84 4.66 -27.89
N GLY A 558 -17.24 3.44 -28.24
CA GLY A 558 -17.01 2.81 -29.54
C GLY A 558 -18.26 2.78 -30.41
N GLY A 559 -18.14 2.25 -31.64
CA GLY A 559 -19.28 2.07 -32.55
C GLY A 559 -20.27 1.00 -32.08
N ASP A 560 -19.83 0.08 -31.23
CA ASP A 560 -20.66 -0.89 -30.54
C ASP A 560 -20.06 -1.24 -29.16
N ARG A 561 -20.66 -2.22 -28.46
CA ARG A 561 -20.22 -2.68 -27.14
C ARG A 561 -18.80 -3.26 -27.13
N TYR A 562 -18.38 -3.88 -28.24
CA TYR A 562 -17.06 -4.50 -28.35
C TYR A 562 -16.00 -3.41 -28.51
N ALA A 563 -16.26 -2.44 -29.38
CA ALA A 563 -15.41 -1.27 -29.57
C ALA A 563 -15.35 -0.38 -28.31
N THR A 564 -16.45 -0.26 -27.55
CA THR A 564 -16.43 0.48 -26.27
C THR A 564 -15.56 -0.22 -25.23
N ALA A 565 -15.72 -1.53 -25.05
CA ALA A 565 -14.88 -2.31 -24.15
C ALA A 565 -13.39 -2.25 -24.52
N ALA A 566 -13.08 -2.31 -25.82
CA ALA A 566 -11.73 -2.13 -26.34
C ALA A 566 -11.12 -0.77 -25.94
N LYS A 567 -11.87 0.33 -26.14
CA LYS A 567 -11.39 1.67 -25.75
C LYS A 567 -11.23 1.85 -24.24
N VAL A 568 -12.09 1.21 -23.44
CA VAL A 568 -11.92 1.21 -21.99
C VAL A 568 -10.62 0.49 -21.60
N ALA A 569 -10.33 -0.66 -22.20
CA ALA A 569 -9.08 -1.38 -21.94
C ALA A 569 -7.83 -0.55 -22.28
N LEU A 570 -7.86 0.15 -23.42
CA LEU A 570 -6.77 1.05 -23.81
C LEU A 570 -6.61 2.21 -22.83
N LYS A 571 -7.71 2.80 -22.34
CA LYS A 571 -7.62 3.89 -21.36
C LYS A 571 -7.11 3.40 -20.00
N VAL A 572 -7.48 2.19 -19.59
CA VAL A 572 -6.96 1.57 -18.36
C VAL A 572 -5.45 1.33 -18.46
N GLU A 573 -4.98 0.80 -19.59
CA GLU A 573 -3.54 0.63 -19.82
C GLU A 573 -2.80 1.98 -19.83
N GLU A 574 -3.36 2.99 -20.49
CA GLU A 574 -2.81 4.36 -20.49
C GLU A 574 -2.70 4.94 -19.06
N LEU A 575 -3.71 4.72 -18.20
CA LEU A 575 -3.73 5.24 -16.83
C LEU A 575 -2.78 4.50 -15.90
N LEU A 576 -2.66 3.19 -16.05
CA LEU A 576 -1.82 2.35 -15.17
C LEU A 576 -0.35 2.31 -15.63
N GLY A 577 -0.07 2.49 -16.91
CA GLY A 577 1.29 2.44 -17.47
C GLY A 577 2.02 1.16 -17.05
N ALA A 578 3.16 1.32 -16.38
CA ALA A 578 3.97 0.20 -15.88
C ALA A 578 3.23 -0.70 -14.87
N SER A 579 2.18 -0.20 -14.21
CA SER A 579 1.34 -0.95 -13.26
C SER A 579 0.24 -1.76 -13.93
N PHE A 580 0.11 -1.72 -15.27
CA PHE A 580 -0.88 -2.53 -15.98
C PHE A 580 -0.60 -4.03 -15.80
N PRO A 581 -1.60 -4.87 -15.42
CA PRO A 581 -1.36 -6.26 -15.02
C PRO A 581 -0.97 -7.21 -16.17
N GLY A 582 -0.97 -6.73 -17.43
CA GLY A 582 -0.64 -7.54 -18.60
C GLY A 582 -1.66 -8.66 -18.87
N ALA A 583 -2.89 -8.53 -18.37
CA ALA A 583 -3.94 -9.54 -18.45
C ALA A 583 -5.31 -8.93 -18.81
N VAL A 584 -6.19 -9.74 -19.38
CA VAL A 584 -7.58 -9.35 -19.70
C VAL A 584 -8.59 -10.45 -19.37
N PHE A 585 -9.82 -10.05 -19.02
CA PHE A 585 -10.99 -10.92 -19.05
C PHE A 585 -11.67 -10.84 -20.42
N VAL A 586 -12.20 -11.97 -20.89
CA VAL A 586 -13.01 -12.03 -22.11
C VAL A 586 -14.35 -12.70 -21.81
N ALA A 587 -15.43 -11.93 -21.85
CA ALA A 587 -16.79 -12.41 -21.57
C ALA A 587 -17.72 -12.19 -22.78
N THR A 588 -18.85 -12.90 -22.81
CA THR A 588 -19.84 -12.66 -23.88
C THR A 588 -20.45 -11.27 -23.77
N GLY A 589 -20.53 -10.55 -24.89
CA GLY A 589 -21.26 -9.28 -24.96
C GLY A 589 -22.78 -9.45 -25.10
N ALA A 590 -23.28 -10.69 -25.23
CA ALA A 590 -24.69 -10.98 -25.44
C ALA A 590 -25.52 -11.05 -24.14
N SER A 591 -24.86 -11.23 -23.01
CA SER A 591 -25.45 -11.33 -21.67
C SER A 591 -24.49 -10.69 -20.65
N PHE A 592 -24.91 -10.60 -19.39
CA PHE A 592 -24.17 -9.86 -18.34
C PHE A 592 -23.56 -10.70 -17.20
N PRO A 593 -24.11 -11.84 -16.74
CA PRO A 593 -23.70 -12.40 -15.46
C PRO A 593 -22.23 -12.82 -15.38
N ASP A 594 -21.66 -13.32 -16.48
CA ASP A 594 -20.26 -13.77 -16.52
C ASP A 594 -19.30 -12.58 -16.42
N ALA A 595 -19.62 -11.45 -17.06
CA ALA A 595 -18.83 -10.22 -16.94
C ALA A 595 -18.95 -9.61 -15.53
N LEU A 596 -20.16 -9.62 -14.94
CA LEU A 596 -20.36 -9.12 -13.57
C LEU A 596 -19.57 -9.90 -12.53
N ALA A 597 -19.48 -11.23 -12.69
CA ALA A 597 -18.67 -12.07 -11.82
C ALA A 597 -17.19 -11.65 -11.78
N ALA A 598 -16.66 -11.11 -12.89
CA ALA A 598 -15.28 -10.63 -12.98
C ALA A 598 -15.11 -9.18 -12.51
N SER A 599 -16.20 -8.45 -12.24
CA SER A 599 -16.16 -7.03 -11.88
C SER A 599 -15.28 -6.69 -10.67
N PRO A 600 -15.32 -7.44 -9.55
CA PRO A 600 -14.49 -7.11 -8.40
C PRO A 600 -13.00 -7.20 -8.74
N ILE A 601 -12.59 -8.26 -9.42
CA ILE A 601 -11.20 -8.48 -9.81
C ILE A 601 -10.77 -7.43 -10.84
N SER A 602 -11.66 -7.11 -11.79
CA SER A 602 -11.42 -6.10 -12.81
C SER A 602 -11.12 -4.74 -12.20
N TYR A 603 -11.88 -4.34 -11.17
CA TYR A 603 -11.61 -3.13 -10.40
C TYR A 603 -10.31 -3.25 -9.59
N ALA A 604 -10.16 -4.30 -8.78
CA ALA A 604 -9.04 -4.44 -7.84
C ALA A 604 -7.66 -4.50 -8.51
N THR A 605 -7.60 -5.04 -9.73
CA THR A 605 -6.33 -5.32 -10.43
C THR A 605 -6.10 -4.46 -11.66
N GLY A 606 -7.10 -3.70 -12.09
CA GLY A 606 -7.07 -3.01 -13.39
C GLY A 606 -7.18 -3.94 -14.60
N MET A 607 -7.52 -5.23 -14.41
CA MET A 607 -7.67 -6.19 -15.51
C MET A 607 -8.93 -5.87 -16.34
N PRO A 608 -8.82 -5.42 -17.60
CA PRO A 608 -10.00 -5.00 -18.37
C PRO A 608 -10.94 -6.16 -18.73
N ILE A 609 -12.24 -5.89 -18.76
CA ILE A 609 -13.24 -6.82 -19.28
C ILE A 609 -13.50 -6.48 -20.75
N LEU A 610 -12.95 -7.30 -21.64
CA LEU A 610 -13.25 -7.26 -23.06
C LEU A 610 -14.45 -8.15 -23.39
N LEU A 611 -15.19 -7.77 -24.44
CA LEU A 611 -16.40 -8.47 -24.86
C LEU A 611 -16.16 -9.26 -26.14
N THR A 612 -16.86 -10.39 -26.29
CA THR A 612 -16.86 -11.20 -27.52
C THR A 612 -18.25 -11.59 -27.98
N ARG A 613 -18.42 -11.93 -29.27
CA ARG A 613 -19.59 -12.70 -29.72
C ARG A 613 -19.40 -14.16 -29.32
N THR A 614 -20.49 -14.92 -29.26
CA THR A 614 -20.43 -16.34 -28.87
C THR A 614 -19.54 -17.17 -29.79
N THR A 615 -19.58 -16.92 -31.10
CA THR A 615 -18.93 -17.73 -32.13
C THR A 615 -17.84 -16.99 -32.90
N ALA A 616 -17.54 -15.74 -32.56
CA ALA A 616 -16.51 -14.95 -33.23
C ALA A 616 -15.89 -13.91 -32.30
N LEU A 617 -14.56 -13.88 -32.25
CA LEU A 617 -13.80 -12.82 -31.58
C LEU A 617 -13.85 -11.54 -32.45
N PRO A 618 -14.41 -10.41 -31.97
CA PRO A 618 -14.41 -9.15 -32.71
C PRO A 618 -12.99 -8.63 -32.96
N TRP A 619 -12.78 -7.94 -34.07
CA TRP A 619 -11.48 -7.31 -34.36
C TRP A 619 -11.09 -6.29 -33.29
N ASP A 620 -12.03 -5.46 -32.79
CA ASP A 620 -11.76 -4.49 -31.72
C ASP A 620 -11.21 -5.18 -30.46
N THR A 621 -11.71 -6.37 -30.15
CA THR A 621 -11.26 -7.18 -29.02
C THR A 621 -9.85 -7.71 -29.24
N THR A 622 -9.57 -8.28 -30.40
CA THR A 622 -8.21 -8.74 -30.78
C THR A 622 -7.22 -7.59 -30.77
N ASN A 623 -7.58 -6.46 -31.37
CA ASN A 623 -6.73 -5.27 -31.44
C ASN A 623 -6.46 -4.69 -30.04
N ALA A 624 -7.46 -4.64 -29.16
CA ALA A 624 -7.24 -4.19 -27.78
C ALA A 624 -6.20 -5.07 -27.07
N ILE A 625 -6.32 -6.39 -27.17
CA ILE A 625 -5.35 -7.34 -26.58
C ILE A 625 -3.93 -7.07 -27.08
N GLU A 626 -3.77 -6.87 -28.39
CA GLU A 626 -2.46 -6.64 -29.00
C GLU A 626 -1.87 -5.29 -28.58
N VAL A 627 -2.67 -4.22 -28.58
CA VAL A 627 -2.20 -2.86 -28.27
C VAL A 627 -1.91 -2.69 -26.78
N THR A 628 -2.72 -3.25 -25.88
CA THR A 628 -2.41 -3.22 -24.44
C THR A 628 -1.24 -4.14 -24.07
N GLY A 629 -0.70 -4.90 -25.02
CA GLY A 629 0.37 -5.87 -24.77
C GLY A 629 -0.04 -7.00 -23.81
N ALA A 630 -1.34 -7.30 -23.69
CA ALA A 630 -1.79 -8.31 -22.74
C ALA A 630 -1.25 -9.68 -23.14
N THR A 631 -0.67 -10.39 -22.17
CA THR A 631 -0.03 -11.71 -22.37
C THR A 631 -0.86 -12.85 -21.79
N LYS A 632 -1.80 -12.54 -20.90
CA LYS A 632 -2.75 -13.48 -20.31
C LYS A 632 -4.19 -13.11 -20.68
N ALA A 633 -4.98 -14.09 -21.11
CA ALA A 633 -6.42 -13.92 -21.29
C ALA A 633 -7.23 -14.96 -20.51
N ILE A 634 -8.26 -14.51 -19.81
CA ILE A 634 -9.16 -15.35 -19.03
C ILE A 634 -10.56 -15.28 -19.65
N ALA A 635 -10.99 -16.36 -20.31
CA ALA A 635 -12.35 -16.46 -20.81
C ALA A 635 -13.31 -16.73 -19.65
N VAL A 636 -14.31 -15.86 -19.46
CA VAL A 636 -15.32 -16.01 -18.41
C VAL A 636 -16.63 -16.49 -19.01
N GLY A 637 -17.12 -17.62 -18.49
CA GLY A 637 -18.29 -18.33 -19.00
C GLY A 637 -17.97 -19.61 -19.77
N SER A 638 -18.97 -20.46 -19.94
CA SER A 638 -18.83 -21.77 -20.59
C SER A 638 -18.60 -21.66 -22.10
N ASP A 639 -18.34 -22.79 -22.74
CA ASP A 639 -18.27 -22.93 -24.20
C ASP A 639 -19.58 -22.59 -24.93
N LYS A 640 -20.71 -22.51 -24.22
CA LYS A 640 -22.00 -22.10 -24.79
C LYS A 640 -22.08 -20.60 -25.05
N VAL A 641 -21.26 -19.80 -24.37
CA VAL A 641 -21.29 -18.32 -24.42
C VAL A 641 -20.00 -17.72 -24.94
N VAL A 642 -18.87 -18.40 -24.75
CA VAL A 642 -17.58 -18.14 -25.40
C VAL A 642 -17.12 -19.46 -26.02
N SER A 643 -17.49 -19.72 -27.27
CA SER A 643 -17.31 -21.02 -27.92
C SER A 643 -15.87 -21.50 -27.95
N ALA A 644 -15.69 -22.82 -28.15
CA ALA A 644 -14.37 -23.41 -28.36
C ALA A 644 -13.61 -22.71 -29.52
N ALA A 645 -14.32 -22.30 -30.58
CA ALA A 645 -13.73 -21.55 -31.69
C ALA A 645 -13.18 -20.18 -31.24
N VAL A 646 -13.94 -19.42 -30.45
CA VAL A 646 -13.49 -18.14 -29.89
C VAL A 646 -12.32 -18.34 -28.93
N TYR A 647 -12.36 -19.39 -28.12
CA TYR A 647 -11.27 -19.73 -27.20
C TYR A 647 -9.97 -20.06 -27.95
N THR A 648 -10.06 -20.81 -29.05
CA THR A 648 -8.90 -21.07 -29.92
C THR A 648 -8.39 -19.79 -30.59
N GLN A 649 -9.29 -18.90 -31.05
CA GLN A 649 -8.91 -17.59 -31.60
C GLN A 649 -8.19 -16.73 -30.57
N LEU A 650 -8.67 -16.72 -29.32
CA LEU A 650 -8.08 -15.97 -28.23
C LEU A 650 -6.63 -16.42 -27.96
N GLY A 651 -6.39 -17.72 -27.84
CA GLY A 651 -5.05 -18.27 -27.69
C GLY A 651 -4.14 -18.16 -28.92
N SER A 652 -4.69 -17.74 -30.08
CA SER A 652 -3.93 -17.47 -31.30
C SER A 652 -3.68 -15.97 -31.53
N THR A 653 -4.16 -15.10 -30.63
CA THR A 653 -3.90 -13.65 -30.68
C THR A 653 -2.46 -13.42 -30.24
N GLY A 654 -1.67 -12.70 -31.06
CA GLY A 654 -0.20 -12.80 -31.05
C GLY A 654 0.50 -12.51 -29.72
N SER A 655 -0.06 -11.63 -28.89
CA SER A 655 0.50 -11.29 -27.58
C SER A 655 0.18 -12.33 -26.48
N ILE A 656 -0.86 -13.17 -26.66
CA ILE A 656 -1.32 -14.12 -25.65
C ILE A 656 -0.42 -15.35 -25.60
N ILE A 657 0.24 -15.54 -24.45
CA ILE A 657 1.06 -16.72 -24.16
C ILE A 657 0.40 -17.63 -23.11
N LYS A 658 -0.59 -17.13 -22.37
CA LYS A 658 -1.34 -17.90 -21.37
C LYS A 658 -2.85 -17.67 -21.51
N GLN A 659 -3.62 -18.75 -21.59
CA GLN A 659 -5.08 -18.70 -21.62
C GLN A 659 -5.70 -19.58 -20.53
N GLU A 660 -6.76 -19.08 -19.91
CA GLU A 660 -7.55 -19.81 -18.91
C GLU A 660 -9.05 -19.67 -19.19
N ARG A 661 -9.86 -20.56 -18.62
CA ARG A 661 -11.32 -20.43 -18.62
C ARG A 661 -11.88 -20.60 -17.22
N TRP A 662 -12.67 -19.62 -16.79
CA TRP A 662 -13.35 -19.61 -15.50
C TRP A 662 -14.86 -19.63 -15.76
N TYR A 663 -15.54 -20.67 -15.29
CA TYR A 663 -16.93 -20.93 -15.67
C TYR A 663 -17.63 -21.91 -14.74
N GLY A 664 -18.96 -21.82 -14.73
CA GLY A 664 -19.86 -22.80 -14.13
C GLY A 664 -20.95 -23.25 -15.09
N THR A 665 -21.79 -24.17 -14.62
CA THR A 665 -22.93 -24.68 -15.40
C THR A 665 -24.06 -23.67 -15.55
N ASN A 666 -24.08 -22.64 -14.69
CA ASN A 666 -25.00 -21.50 -14.72
C ASN A 666 -24.28 -20.24 -14.19
N ARG A 667 -25.01 -19.11 -14.13
CA ARG A 667 -24.45 -17.81 -13.70
C ARG A 667 -23.96 -17.79 -12.25
N TYR A 668 -24.61 -18.53 -11.36
CA TYR A 668 -24.25 -18.58 -9.94
C TYR A 668 -22.99 -19.42 -9.74
N GLU A 669 -22.91 -20.56 -10.43
CA GLU A 669 -21.72 -21.42 -10.47
C GLU A 669 -20.52 -20.70 -11.10
N THR A 670 -20.75 -19.87 -12.12
CA THR A 670 -19.70 -19.05 -12.74
C THR A 670 -19.19 -17.99 -11.76
N ALA A 671 -20.08 -17.27 -11.07
CA ALA A 671 -19.69 -16.31 -10.03
C ALA A 671 -18.85 -16.97 -8.92
N ARG A 672 -19.26 -18.15 -8.45
CA ARG A 672 -18.48 -18.94 -7.49
C ARG A 672 -17.09 -19.31 -8.03
N ASP A 673 -17.01 -19.87 -9.25
CA ASP A 673 -15.74 -20.31 -9.84
C ASP A 673 -14.78 -19.12 -10.06
N VAL A 674 -15.29 -17.97 -10.51
CA VAL A 674 -14.52 -16.74 -10.65
C VAL A 674 -13.99 -16.27 -9.29
N ALA A 675 -14.84 -16.18 -8.27
CA ALA A 675 -14.42 -15.78 -6.92
C ALA A 675 -13.35 -16.73 -6.36
N THR A 676 -13.59 -18.05 -6.41
CA THR A 676 -12.64 -19.05 -5.90
C THR A 676 -11.29 -19.02 -6.62
N LYS A 677 -11.29 -18.93 -7.95
CA LYS A 677 -10.05 -18.87 -8.73
C LYS A 677 -9.32 -17.54 -8.60
N ALA A 678 -10.06 -16.43 -8.45
CA ALA A 678 -9.47 -15.13 -8.17
C ALA A 678 -8.71 -15.15 -6.84
N VAL A 679 -9.35 -15.64 -5.77
CA VAL A 679 -8.70 -15.75 -4.46
C VAL A 679 -7.50 -16.70 -4.51
N ALA A 680 -7.64 -17.86 -5.15
CA ALA A 680 -6.52 -18.81 -5.31
C ALA A 680 -5.36 -18.25 -6.14
N ALA A 681 -5.62 -17.24 -6.99
CA ALA A 681 -4.61 -16.55 -7.78
C ALA A 681 -4.07 -15.27 -7.10
N GLY A 682 -4.51 -14.95 -5.87
CA GLY A 682 -4.12 -13.72 -5.16
C GLY A 682 -4.73 -12.44 -5.75
N LEU A 683 -5.78 -12.56 -6.58
CA LEU A 683 -6.41 -11.43 -7.29
C LEU A 683 -7.65 -10.87 -6.58
N GLY A 684 -8.01 -11.44 -5.43
CA GLY A 684 -9.13 -11.01 -4.58
C GLY A 684 -9.10 -11.78 -3.26
N LYS A 685 -9.96 -11.41 -2.32
CA LYS A 685 -10.01 -12.02 -1.00
C LYS A 685 -11.45 -12.25 -0.53
N TRP A 686 -11.64 -13.21 0.39
CA TRP A 686 -12.97 -13.53 0.94
C TRP A 686 -13.43 -12.56 2.04
N GLN A 687 -12.52 -11.77 2.63
CA GLN A 687 -12.82 -10.86 3.74
C GLN A 687 -14.07 -10.00 3.46
N TYR A 688 -14.16 -9.43 2.26
CA TYR A 688 -15.34 -8.71 1.79
C TYR A 688 -16.08 -9.55 0.74
N THR A 689 -17.23 -10.11 1.12
CA THR A 689 -18.04 -10.95 0.23
C THR A 689 -19.36 -10.26 -0.13
N GLY A 690 -19.45 -9.76 -1.36
CA GLY A 690 -20.69 -9.20 -1.91
C GLY A 690 -21.66 -10.28 -2.37
N VAL A 691 -22.95 -10.09 -2.13
CA VAL A 691 -24.03 -10.96 -2.64
C VAL A 691 -25.06 -10.11 -3.37
N ALA A 692 -25.27 -10.40 -4.66
CA ALA A 692 -26.26 -9.71 -5.48
C ALA A 692 -27.14 -10.69 -6.25
N THR A 693 -28.29 -10.20 -6.73
CA THR A 693 -29.11 -11.01 -7.63
C THR A 693 -28.41 -11.23 -8.97
N GLY A 694 -28.43 -12.47 -9.47
CA GLY A 694 -28.02 -12.78 -10.83
C GLY A 694 -29.13 -12.57 -11.85
N ALA A 695 -30.37 -12.25 -11.44
CA ALA A 695 -31.52 -12.08 -12.33
C ALA A 695 -31.56 -10.70 -13.03
N ASN A 696 -30.86 -9.72 -12.47
CA ASN A 696 -30.73 -8.35 -13.00
C ASN A 696 -29.28 -7.87 -12.78
N PHE A 697 -28.89 -6.74 -13.38
CA PHE A 697 -27.49 -6.29 -13.42
C PHE A 697 -27.10 -5.08 -12.54
N PRO A 698 -27.95 -4.05 -12.31
CA PRO A 698 -27.45 -2.76 -11.79
C PRO A 698 -26.81 -2.83 -10.41
N ASP A 699 -27.42 -3.54 -9.47
CA ASP A 699 -26.91 -3.64 -8.08
C ASP A 699 -25.60 -4.44 -8.04
N ALA A 700 -25.50 -5.50 -8.85
CA ALA A 700 -24.29 -6.31 -9.00
C ALA A 700 -23.17 -5.58 -9.77
N LEU A 701 -23.51 -4.64 -10.64
CA LEU A 701 -22.53 -3.82 -11.37
C LEU A 701 -21.84 -2.82 -10.43
N ALA A 702 -22.61 -2.02 -9.70
CA ALA A 702 -22.05 -1.09 -8.71
C ALA A 702 -21.42 -1.85 -7.53
N GLY A 703 -22.14 -2.85 -6.98
CA GLY A 703 -21.69 -3.67 -5.87
C GLY A 703 -20.47 -4.55 -6.21
N GLY A 704 -20.35 -5.01 -7.45
CA GLY A 704 -19.17 -5.77 -7.90
C GLY A 704 -17.93 -4.90 -7.96
N ALA A 705 -18.02 -3.68 -8.51
CA ALA A 705 -16.91 -2.73 -8.52
C ALA A 705 -16.52 -2.30 -7.09
N ALA A 706 -17.51 -2.02 -6.24
CA ALA A 706 -17.31 -1.71 -4.82
C ALA A 706 -16.69 -2.86 -4.01
N ALA A 707 -17.14 -4.10 -4.24
CA ALA A 707 -16.46 -5.26 -3.65
C ALA A 707 -14.99 -5.30 -4.08
N GLY A 708 -14.70 -4.95 -5.34
CA GLY A 708 -13.34 -4.81 -5.84
C GLY A 708 -12.52 -3.70 -5.18
N SER A 709 -13.13 -2.57 -4.80
CA SER A 709 -12.41 -1.51 -4.05
C SER A 709 -11.96 -1.98 -2.67
N ALA A 710 -12.68 -2.93 -2.06
CA ALA A 710 -12.28 -3.61 -0.83
C ALA A 710 -11.40 -4.86 -1.07
N GLY A 711 -10.94 -5.10 -2.31
CA GLY A 711 -10.20 -6.32 -2.68
C GLY A 711 -11.01 -7.62 -2.57
N GLY A 712 -12.34 -7.51 -2.44
CA GLY A 712 -13.27 -8.59 -2.19
C GLY A 712 -13.74 -9.36 -3.42
N VAL A 713 -14.80 -10.16 -3.23
CA VAL A 713 -15.42 -10.98 -4.27
C VAL A 713 -16.93 -10.77 -4.36
N LEU A 714 -17.53 -11.16 -5.49
CA LEU A 714 -18.98 -11.10 -5.72
C LEU A 714 -19.54 -12.49 -5.99
N LEU A 715 -20.54 -12.87 -5.20
CA LEU A 715 -21.39 -14.03 -5.42
C LEU A 715 -22.74 -13.58 -6.01
N LEU A 716 -23.27 -14.37 -6.94
CA LEU A 716 -24.60 -14.17 -7.50
C LEU A 716 -25.58 -15.20 -6.95
N THR A 717 -26.82 -14.77 -6.74
CA THR A 717 -27.90 -15.63 -6.25
C THR A 717 -29.24 -15.37 -6.93
N ASP A 718 -30.16 -16.31 -6.80
CA ASP A 718 -31.57 -16.10 -7.15
C ASP A 718 -32.20 -15.07 -6.19
N PRO A 719 -33.15 -14.21 -6.66
CA PRO A 719 -33.79 -13.23 -5.79
C PRO A 719 -34.46 -13.80 -4.54
N VAL A 720 -34.99 -15.03 -4.62
CA VAL A 720 -35.85 -15.62 -3.58
C VAL A 720 -35.13 -16.70 -2.78
N THR A 721 -34.23 -17.44 -3.40
CA THR A 721 -33.51 -18.55 -2.75
C THR A 721 -32.01 -18.37 -2.84
N LEU A 722 -31.30 -18.55 -1.72
CA LEU A 722 -29.83 -18.55 -1.74
C LEU A 722 -29.34 -19.69 -2.64
N SER A 723 -28.60 -19.37 -3.69
CA SER A 723 -28.14 -20.36 -4.66
C SER A 723 -27.18 -21.35 -3.99
N PRO A 724 -27.21 -22.65 -4.37
CA PRO A 724 -26.27 -23.64 -3.82
C PRO A 724 -24.79 -23.25 -4.03
N ALA A 725 -24.49 -22.54 -5.13
CA ALA A 725 -23.17 -22.04 -5.43
C ALA A 725 -22.72 -20.98 -4.42
N ALA A 726 -23.60 -20.02 -4.10
CA ALA A 726 -23.32 -18.97 -3.13
C ALA A 726 -23.26 -19.51 -1.70
N SER A 727 -24.22 -20.35 -1.28
CA SER A 727 -24.19 -20.97 0.05
C SER A 727 -22.95 -21.84 0.25
N GLY A 728 -22.58 -22.62 -0.78
CA GLY A 728 -21.38 -23.44 -0.75
C GLY A 728 -20.11 -22.62 -0.58
N ALA A 729 -19.95 -21.52 -1.34
CA ALA A 729 -18.80 -20.62 -1.18
C ALA A 729 -18.74 -20.00 0.21
N ILE A 730 -19.87 -19.50 0.73
CA ILE A 730 -19.93 -18.90 2.07
C ILE A 730 -19.54 -19.92 3.13
N THR A 731 -20.13 -21.13 3.09
CA THR A 731 -19.82 -22.18 4.08
C THR A 731 -18.36 -22.64 4.00
N THR A 732 -17.81 -22.83 2.80
CA THR A 732 -16.41 -23.26 2.62
C THR A 732 -15.42 -22.21 3.13
N ASN A 733 -15.73 -20.93 2.94
CA ASN A 733 -14.79 -19.84 3.24
C ASN A 733 -15.15 -19.05 4.50
N LYS A 734 -16.11 -19.51 5.31
CA LYS A 734 -16.66 -18.81 6.49
C LYS A 734 -15.60 -18.24 7.45
N ALA A 735 -14.47 -18.92 7.58
CA ALA A 735 -13.37 -18.51 8.46
C ALA A 735 -12.60 -17.30 7.91
N SER A 736 -12.64 -17.07 6.60
CA SER A 736 -11.95 -15.97 5.91
C SER A 736 -12.89 -14.84 5.49
N ILE A 737 -14.18 -14.92 5.83
CA ILE A 737 -15.17 -13.89 5.51
C ILE A 737 -15.36 -13.00 6.74
N PHE A 738 -15.05 -11.71 6.61
CA PHE A 738 -15.18 -10.73 7.69
C PHE A 738 -16.52 -10.00 7.61
N GLY A 739 -17.03 -9.79 6.40
CA GLY A 739 -18.37 -9.26 6.18
C GLY A 739 -19.03 -9.78 4.91
N ILE A 740 -20.35 -9.91 4.97
CA ILE A 740 -21.22 -10.22 3.84
C ILE A 740 -22.14 -9.03 3.57
N TYR A 741 -22.09 -8.52 2.34
CA TYR A 741 -22.82 -7.32 1.94
C TYR A 741 -23.83 -7.67 0.86
N ILE A 742 -25.11 -7.55 1.18
CA ILE A 742 -26.20 -7.79 0.23
C ILE A 742 -26.46 -6.51 -0.55
N PHE A 743 -26.21 -6.57 -1.86
CA PHE A 743 -26.45 -5.45 -2.77
C PHE A 743 -27.87 -5.49 -3.32
N GLY A 744 -28.61 -4.40 -3.11
CA GLY A 744 -29.96 -4.23 -3.58
C GLY A 744 -31.02 -4.46 -2.51
N SER A 745 -32.23 -3.97 -2.79
CA SER A 745 -33.34 -4.01 -1.84
C SER A 745 -33.90 -5.42 -1.63
N ASP A 746 -34.84 -5.56 -0.69
CA ASP A 746 -35.60 -6.80 -0.47
C ASP A 746 -36.42 -7.26 -1.69
N LYS A 747 -36.54 -6.44 -2.74
CA LYS A 747 -37.11 -6.85 -4.03
C LYS A 747 -36.09 -7.52 -4.96
N ALA A 748 -34.81 -7.17 -4.83
CA ALA A 748 -33.72 -7.70 -5.64
C ALA A 748 -33.14 -8.98 -5.01
N VAL A 749 -32.88 -8.93 -3.70
CA VAL A 749 -32.44 -10.07 -2.89
C VAL A 749 -33.34 -10.11 -1.65
N THR A 750 -34.28 -11.03 -1.61
CA THR A 750 -35.36 -11.06 -0.62
C THR A 750 -34.89 -11.49 0.78
N ALA A 751 -35.72 -11.24 1.79
CA ALA A 751 -35.45 -11.62 3.18
C ALA A 751 -35.10 -13.11 3.38
N PRO A 752 -35.75 -14.10 2.72
CA PRO A 752 -35.33 -15.50 2.80
C PRO A 752 -33.87 -15.77 2.42
N VAL A 753 -33.31 -15.03 1.46
CA VAL A 753 -31.89 -15.14 1.11
C VAL A 753 -31.01 -14.65 2.26
N ARG A 754 -31.34 -13.48 2.84
CA ARG A 754 -30.62 -12.94 4.00
C ARG A 754 -30.67 -13.91 5.19
N THR A 755 -31.85 -14.43 5.52
CA THR A 755 -32.00 -15.43 6.59
C THR A 755 -31.20 -16.70 6.31
N ALA A 756 -31.09 -17.13 5.04
CA ALA A 756 -30.28 -18.29 4.69
C ALA A 756 -28.77 -18.01 4.81
N ILE A 757 -28.31 -16.79 4.57
CA ILE A 757 -26.92 -16.37 4.80
C ILE A 757 -26.62 -16.34 6.30
N ASP A 758 -27.47 -15.67 7.08
CA ASP A 758 -27.39 -15.58 8.55
C ASP A 758 -27.32 -16.97 9.21
N ALA A 759 -28.09 -17.94 8.70
CA ALA A 759 -28.07 -19.30 9.22
C ALA A 759 -26.75 -20.08 8.99
N ILE A 760 -25.94 -19.68 8.00
CA ILE A 760 -24.67 -20.36 7.66
C ILE A 760 -23.43 -19.53 8.04
N TRP A 761 -23.62 -18.25 8.35
CA TRP A 761 -22.62 -17.30 8.82
C TRP A 761 -23.30 -16.39 9.86
N PRO A 762 -23.48 -16.92 11.10
CA PRO A 762 -24.20 -16.24 12.17
C PRO A 762 -23.35 -15.22 12.91
#